data_AF-A0A9D6TR85-F1
#
_entry.id   AF-A0A9D6TR85-F1
#
_cell.length_a   1.000
_cell.length_b   1.000
_cell.length_c   1.000
_cell.angle_alpha   90.00
_cell.angle_beta   90.00
_cell.angle_gamma   90.00
#
_symmetry.space_group_name_H-M   'P 1'
#
loop_
_entity.id
_entity.type
_entity.pdbx_description
1 polymer ?
#
loop_
_entity_poly.entity_id
_entity_poly.type
_entity_poly.pdbx_seq_one_letter_code
_entity_poly.pdbx_strand_id
1 'polypeptide(L)'
;MKRRDFFKIVGTSGVAAAAAGCGGATERILPLVVPNEQLVPGVAAWFSTVCRECPAGCGVIARNREGRVVKLEGNPDHPVNHGTLCIRGQAALQGLYHPDRFAGPQRREGGALKPLGWDDALRLVGDRLGAARRDGKGRSIALVSQLEHGSLGVLMDRWAQALGTRSRLVFEPFGYEAIRAANRLTFNRDAIPYYALEDAEVVLSFGADFIESWLSNVNHARGFTRMHAFREGRAGTFIHVEPRQSLTAANADEWVRNAPGTEGLLALAVLRIMVDEGLADRRFGDAVSRIDPGSVAGESGVPVETLKHIAEVFGRAKPGLAIGGGVAVTGSNATPTLAAVNLLNAAAGNVGKTVRFGPDSAFGKVTPYAEVAGLVGAMAGGEIDLLLLGPGVNPAFTLPGGLRFAEAARKVGLVVSFAREPDETTGLAHLVLPTTHWLESWGDYSPREGVRGLMQPTMLPVRDARHVGDVLLGLARAVLATEEGKGPLPWGSFEQYLRAAWEPIVRGQWEAALERGGVWQEVAPGAVTTKVGPVDAAPPKLEGDPGGLVLVPYPSLRFYDGRSAGYSWLQEAPDTMTQAVWDGWAEVSTATAAKLGIAQGDVVRLQSPHGAIELPAYLSASLHPGAVAVPMGHRYAPYLTPRYVAAPPAGMNPVALLGGGADALSGGAVFLGVRVTLTKTGARRPLAVLQATHNQDDRELARHTDLRAAREQALRGKRTPHALPSMYAEHKYPGYRWGMSIDVDACVGCQACVVACQAENNVPVVGKAQAAYGRQLHWLRLERWAEGKAEHPRNIFLPMLCQHCEVAPCEPVCPVFAAYRTEEGLNAQVYNRCVGTRYCGNNCPYHVRRFNWFQYEFPSPLEIQLNPDVTVRQLGVMEKCTMCVQRIIAGKDRARDEKRSVRDGDIVTACQQTCPTQAIAFGNLKDEHSGATKLAHSQRAYHVLDELGTRPSVTYLTKVVREHA
;
A
#
# COMPACT_ATOMS: atom_id res chain seq x y z
N MET A 1 -57.29 35.46 -9.92
CA MET A 1 -56.70 35.84 -8.61
C MET A 1 -56.21 37.28 -8.70
N LYS A 2 -56.71 38.22 -7.88
CA LYS A 2 -56.35 39.65 -8.01
C LYS A 2 -54.94 39.88 -7.47
N ARG A 3 -54.17 40.79 -8.07
CA ARG A 3 -52.77 41.14 -7.67
C ARG A 3 -52.63 41.44 -6.18
N ARG A 4 -53.67 42.01 -5.56
CA ARG A 4 -53.74 42.32 -4.13
C ARG A 4 -53.92 41.07 -3.24
N ASP A 5 -54.55 40.03 -3.75
CA ASP A 5 -54.73 38.75 -3.04
C ASP A 5 -53.46 37.89 -3.11
N PHE A 6 -52.71 37.98 -4.23
CA PHE A 6 -51.38 37.39 -4.36
C PHE A 6 -50.38 37.96 -3.33
N PHE A 7 -50.33 39.30 -3.18
CA PHE A 7 -49.43 39.93 -2.19
C PHE A 7 -49.83 39.67 -0.74
N LYS A 8 -51.13 39.46 -0.45
CA LYS A 8 -51.56 39.04 0.89
C LYS A 8 -51.14 37.60 1.22
N ILE A 9 -51.26 36.69 0.25
CA ILE A 9 -50.82 35.29 0.41
C ILE A 9 -49.30 35.23 0.56
N VAL A 10 -48.54 35.92 -0.31
CA VAL A 10 -47.06 35.99 -0.22
C VAL A 10 -46.59 36.69 1.07
N GLY A 11 -47.31 37.71 1.53
CA GLY A 11 -47.00 38.42 2.78
C GLY A 11 -47.27 37.61 4.04
N THR A 12 -48.24 36.68 4.03
CA THR A 12 -48.50 35.77 5.17
C THR A 12 -47.67 34.50 5.11
N SER A 13 -47.33 33.98 3.92
CA SER A 13 -46.40 32.84 3.78
C SER A 13 -44.92 33.25 3.90
N GLY A 14 -44.58 34.52 3.66
CA GLY A 14 -43.21 35.04 3.77
C GLY A 14 -42.72 35.22 5.21
N VAL A 15 -43.61 35.54 6.16
CA VAL A 15 -43.22 35.75 7.57
C VAL A 15 -42.92 34.42 8.28
N ALA A 16 -43.65 33.33 7.96
CA ALA A 16 -43.35 32.00 8.49
C ALA A 16 -42.06 31.40 7.91
N ALA A 17 -41.77 31.64 6.62
CA ALA A 17 -40.54 31.18 5.99
C ALA A 17 -39.30 32.00 6.40
N ALA A 18 -39.45 33.31 6.67
CA ALA A 18 -38.37 34.15 7.17
C ALA A 18 -37.99 33.82 8.63
N ALA A 19 -38.94 33.41 9.47
CA ALA A 19 -38.67 33.02 10.86
C ALA A 19 -37.89 31.68 10.96
N ALA A 20 -38.06 30.76 10.00
CA ALA A 20 -37.27 29.53 9.92
C ALA A 20 -35.89 29.75 9.26
N GLY A 21 -35.74 30.80 8.43
CA GLY A 21 -34.51 31.11 7.70
C GLY A 21 -33.47 31.95 8.46
N CYS A 22 -33.82 32.50 9.62
CA CYS A 22 -32.93 33.37 10.43
C CYS A 22 -32.45 32.73 11.74
N GLY A 23 -32.70 31.45 11.97
CA GLY A 23 -32.16 30.71 13.11
C GLY A 23 -30.95 29.90 12.70
N GLY A 24 -29.75 30.51 12.65
CA GLY A 24 -28.52 29.70 12.66
C GLY A 24 -28.54 28.83 13.92
N ALA A 25 -28.30 27.53 13.78
CA ALA A 25 -28.11 26.68 14.95
C ALA A 25 -27.05 27.34 15.84
N THR A 26 -27.34 27.53 17.12
CA THR A 26 -26.41 28.22 18.02
C THR A 26 -25.13 27.39 18.13
N GLU A 27 -24.05 27.83 17.51
CA GLU A 27 -22.74 27.19 17.65
C GLU A 27 -22.25 27.38 19.09
N ARG A 28 -21.93 26.27 19.75
CA ARG A 28 -21.42 26.28 21.11
C ARG A 28 -19.92 26.07 21.08
N ILE A 29 -19.15 27.05 21.56
CA ILE A 29 -17.73 26.89 21.84
C ILE A 29 -17.61 26.29 23.24
N LEU A 30 -17.15 25.04 23.32
CA LEU A 30 -16.97 24.33 24.58
C LEU A 30 -15.49 24.35 24.97
N PRO A 31 -15.06 25.12 25.98
CA PRO A 31 -13.67 25.06 26.46
C PRO A 31 -13.42 23.75 27.21
N LEU A 32 -12.13 23.39 27.35
CA LEU A 32 -11.74 22.31 28.25
C LEU A 32 -12.15 22.66 29.69
N VAL A 33 -12.80 21.72 30.37
CA VAL A 33 -13.17 21.87 31.78
C VAL A 33 -11.92 21.99 32.67
N VAL A 34 -10.88 21.21 32.34
CA VAL A 34 -9.56 21.26 32.96
C VAL A 34 -8.56 21.67 31.88
N PRO A 35 -7.92 22.85 31.98
CA PRO A 35 -6.89 23.27 31.03
C PRO A 35 -5.74 22.25 30.97
N ASN A 36 -5.27 21.96 29.76
CA ASN A 36 -4.08 21.16 29.53
C ASN A 36 -2.99 22.08 28.99
N GLU A 37 -1.93 22.29 29.76
CA GLU A 37 -0.81 23.18 29.40
C GLU A 37 -0.06 22.73 28.14
N GLN A 38 -0.16 21.45 27.77
CA GLN A 38 0.45 20.89 26.56
C GLN A 38 -0.42 21.06 25.31
N LEU A 39 -1.66 21.58 25.45
CA LEU A 39 -2.62 21.72 24.34
C LEU A 39 -2.98 23.19 24.15
N VAL A 40 -2.55 23.75 23.01
CA VAL A 40 -2.94 25.09 22.58
C VAL A 40 -4.01 24.95 21.48
N PRO A 41 -5.27 25.40 21.72
CA PRO A 41 -6.32 25.31 20.72
C PRO A 41 -5.92 25.97 19.39
N GLY A 42 -6.13 25.27 18.26
CA GLY A 42 -5.73 25.76 16.94
C GLY A 42 -4.32 25.37 16.51
N VAL A 43 -3.45 24.96 17.45
CA VAL A 43 -2.08 24.50 17.15
C VAL A 43 -2.06 22.97 17.14
N ALA A 44 -1.51 22.39 16.08
CA ALA A 44 -1.38 20.94 15.97
C ALA A 44 -0.21 20.42 16.81
N ALA A 45 -0.43 19.33 17.54
CA ALA A 45 0.63 18.52 18.12
C ALA A 45 1.00 17.37 17.15
N TRP A 46 2.26 16.94 17.18
CA TRP A 46 2.76 15.86 16.33
C TRP A 46 3.35 14.76 17.19
N PHE A 47 2.90 13.52 17.00
CA PHE A 47 3.34 12.37 17.79
C PHE A 47 3.97 11.32 16.89
N SER A 48 5.16 10.85 17.24
CA SER A 48 5.86 9.79 16.52
C SER A 48 5.36 8.40 16.94
N THR A 49 5.05 7.53 15.98
CA THR A 49 4.57 6.15 16.22
C THR A 49 4.93 5.26 15.01
N VAL A 50 4.40 4.03 14.95
CA VAL A 50 4.67 3.07 13.87
C VAL A 50 3.39 2.60 13.19
N CYS A 51 3.37 2.65 11.86
CA CYS A 51 2.29 2.12 11.03
C CYS A 51 2.23 0.59 11.10
N ARG A 52 1.03 0.04 11.32
CA ARG A 52 0.76 -1.41 11.35
C ARG A 52 -0.17 -1.90 10.24
N GLU A 53 -0.36 -1.11 9.17
CA GLU A 53 -1.16 -1.51 8.00
C GLU A 53 -0.50 -2.59 7.13
N CYS A 54 0.77 -2.91 7.38
CA CYS A 54 1.47 -4.09 6.85
C CYS A 54 2.72 -4.34 7.70
N PRO A 55 3.41 -5.48 7.53
CA PRO A 55 4.59 -5.79 8.34
C PRO A 55 5.83 -4.95 8.02
N ALA A 56 5.78 -4.02 7.06
CA ALA A 56 6.91 -3.14 6.73
C ALA A 56 7.32 -2.19 7.87
N GLY A 57 6.41 -1.87 8.80
CA GLY A 57 6.71 -1.08 10.01
C GLY A 57 7.26 0.32 9.74
N CYS A 58 6.60 1.11 8.88
CA CYS A 58 7.02 2.48 8.60
C CYS A 58 6.78 3.41 9.80
N GLY A 59 7.71 4.31 10.09
CA GLY A 59 7.53 5.33 11.13
C GLY A 59 6.58 6.43 10.67
N VAL A 60 5.70 6.88 11.56
CA VAL A 60 4.64 7.84 11.28
C VAL A 60 4.72 8.99 12.28
N ILE A 61 4.45 10.20 11.82
CA ILE A 61 4.07 11.32 12.67
C ILE A 61 2.57 11.59 12.51
N ALA A 62 1.84 11.55 13.61
CA ALA A 62 0.40 11.77 13.65
C ALA A 62 0.10 13.22 14.01
N ARG A 63 -0.59 13.93 13.11
CA ARG A 63 -1.08 15.30 13.35
C ARG A 63 -2.31 15.23 14.24
N ASN A 64 -2.15 15.61 15.50
CA ASN A 64 -3.23 15.70 16.48
C ASN A 64 -3.74 17.14 16.58
N ARG A 65 -5.07 17.31 16.50
CA ARG A 65 -5.81 18.55 16.71
C ARG A 65 -6.71 18.38 17.92
N GLU A 66 -6.35 19.04 19.01
CA GLU A 66 -7.14 19.07 20.26
C GLU A 66 -7.64 17.67 20.74
N GLY A 67 -6.79 16.63 20.64
CA GLY A 67 -7.09 15.28 21.11
C GLY A 67 -7.52 14.26 20.04
N ARG A 68 -7.68 14.67 18.77
CA ARG A 68 -8.01 13.77 17.64
C ARG A 68 -6.95 13.81 16.55
N VAL A 69 -6.69 12.69 15.89
CA VAL A 69 -5.73 12.61 14.79
C VAL A 69 -6.44 12.92 13.47
N VAL A 70 -5.92 13.88 12.70
CA VAL A 70 -6.56 14.32 11.44
C VAL A 70 -5.72 14.03 10.19
N LYS A 71 -4.42 13.76 10.37
CA LYS A 71 -3.52 13.46 9.25
C LYS A 71 -2.34 12.61 9.74
N LEU A 72 -1.89 11.69 8.89
CA LEU A 72 -0.67 10.92 9.09
C LEU A 72 0.37 11.33 8.03
N GLU A 73 1.61 11.50 8.45
CA GLU A 73 2.76 11.70 7.57
C GLU A 73 3.90 10.77 7.99
N GLY A 74 4.88 10.54 7.11
CA GLY A 74 6.01 9.70 7.46
C GLY A 74 6.94 10.42 8.43
N ASN A 75 7.53 9.67 9.36
CA ASN A 75 8.56 10.22 10.24
C ASN A 75 9.90 10.35 9.47
N PRO A 76 10.46 11.57 9.31
CA PRO A 76 11.74 11.80 8.63
C PRO A 76 12.92 11.03 9.24
N ASP A 77 12.90 10.78 10.55
CA ASP A 77 13.99 10.15 11.28
C ASP A 77 13.95 8.62 11.21
N HIS A 78 12.83 8.04 10.75
CA HIS A 78 12.64 6.59 10.74
C HIS A 78 13.35 5.93 9.54
N PRO A 79 14.26 4.96 9.76
CA PRO A 79 15.13 4.42 8.70
C PRO A 79 14.43 3.68 7.56
N VAL A 80 13.19 3.22 7.76
CA VAL A 80 12.45 2.47 6.72
C VAL A 80 11.95 3.41 5.61
N ASN A 81 11.45 4.59 5.98
CA ASN A 81 10.65 5.42 5.09
C ASN A 81 11.10 6.87 4.98
N HIS A 82 11.92 7.37 5.91
CA HIS A 82 12.51 8.72 5.89
C HIS A 82 11.50 9.81 5.47
N GLY A 83 10.38 9.90 6.18
CA GLY A 83 9.41 10.98 5.98
C GLY A 83 8.26 10.66 5.01
N THR A 84 8.33 9.56 4.29
CA THR A 84 7.34 9.20 3.24
C THR A 84 6.37 8.12 3.70
N LEU A 85 5.20 7.98 3.06
CA LEU A 85 4.21 6.94 3.37
C LEU A 85 3.57 6.36 2.11
N CYS A 86 3.23 5.07 2.16
CA CYS A 86 2.46 4.43 1.11
C CYS A 86 0.97 4.76 1.21
N ILE A 87 0.22 4.35 0.19
CA ILE A 87 -1.23 4.56 0.09
C ILE A 87 -1.99 4.02 1.32
N ARG A 88 -1.60 2.85 1.84
CA ARG A 88 -2.23 2.24 3.03
C ARG A 88 -1.98 3.05 4.29
N GLY A 89 -0.74 3.51 4.50
CA GLY A 89 -0.38 4.35 5.64
C GLY A 89 -1.15 5.68 5.65
N GLN A 90 -1.37 6.29 4.48
CA GLN A 90 -2.19 7.50 4.35
C GLN A 90 -3.68 7.26 4.65
N ALA A 91 -4.18 6.04 4.40
CA ALA A 91 -5.58 5.68 4.65
C ALA A 91 -5.87 5.11 6.04
N ALA A 92 -4.86 4.92 6.89
CA ALA A 92 -5.03 4.21 8.15
C ALA A 92 -5.98 4.90 9.15
N LEU A 93 -6.21 6.22 9.02
CA LEU A 93 -7.22 6.93 9.81
C LEU A 93 -8.64 6.39 9.59
N GLN A 94 -8.91 5.82 8.42
CA GLN A 94 -10.20 5.19 8.15
C GLN A 94 -10.40 3.90 8.94
N GLY A 95 -9.33 3.23 9.36
CA GLY A 95 -9.39 2.10 10.30
C GLY A 95 -9.61 2.56 11.73
N LEU A 96 -8.96 3.64 12.15
CA LEU A 96 -9.17 4.27 13.46
C LEU A 96 -10.62 4.75 13.63
N TYR A 97 -11.14 5.46 12.63
CA TYR A 97 -12.49 6.02 12.64
C TYR A 97 -13.51 5.18 11.85
N HIS A 98 -13.24 3.87 11.68
CA HIS A 98 -14.17 3.03 10.92
C HIS A 98 -15.55 2.99 11.60
N PRO A 99 -16.66 3.27 10.89
CA PRO A 99 -18.01 3.30 11.46
C PRO A 99 -18.43 1.98 12.11
N ASP A 100 -17.97 0.86 11.54
CA ASP A 100 -18.36 -0.48 11.96
C ASP A 100 -17.40 -1.10 13.00
N ARG A 101 -16.53 -0.29 13.64
CA ARG A 101 -15.74 -0.81 14.77
C ARG A 101 -16.67 -1.36 15.85
N PHE A 102 -16.33 -2.53 16.40
CA PHE A 102 -17.09 -3.10 17.50
C PHE A 102 -17.15 -2.13 18.69
N ALA A 103 -18.35 -1.91 19.22
CA ALA A 103 -18.60 -0.94 20.28
C ALA A 103 -18.24 -1.45 21.69
N GLY A 104 -18.04 -2.76 21.84
CA GLY A 104 -17.77 -3.48 23.10
C GLY A 104 -17.73 -4.99 22.84
N PRO A 105 -17.40 -5.85 23.82
CA PRO A 105 -17.34 -7.29 23.63
C PRO A 105 -18.66 -7.87 23.14
N GLN A 106 -18.59 -8.91 22.30
CA GLN A 106 -19.77 -9.56 21.75
C GLN A 106 -19.65 -11.08 21.79
N ARG A 107 -20.72 -11.76 22.17
CA ARG A 107 -20.83 -13.23 22.18
C ARG A 107 -21.86 -13.69 21.16
N ARG A 108 -21.58 -14.81 20.49
CA ARG A 108 -22.52 -15.43 19.56
C ARG A 108 -23.58 -16.25 20.30
N GLU A 109 -24.85 -15.91 20.08
CA GLU A 109 -26.02 -16.59 20.61
C GLU A 109 -27.09 -16.72 19.52
N GLY A 110 -27.62 -17.93 19.30
CA GLY A 110 -28.63 -18.15 18.26
C GLY A 110 -28.17 -17.73 16.85
N GLY A 111 -26.86 -17.79 16.58
CA GLY A 111 -26.26 -17.39 15.31
C GLY A 111 -25.90 -15.91 15.18
N ALA A 112 -26.36 -15.03 16.09
CA ALA A 112 -26.09 -13.60 16.05
C ALA A 112 -25.10 -13.18 17.15
N LEU A 113 -24.28 -12.14 16.88
CA LEU A 113 -23.44 -11.51 17.90
C LEU A 113 -24.29 -10.58 18.77
N LYS A 114 -24.23 -10.77 20.09
CA LYS A 114 -24.90 -9.92 21.08
C LYS A 114 -23.87 -9.30 22.03
N PRO A 115 -24.10 -8.07 22.52
CA PRO A 115 -23.22 -7.43 23.50
C PRO A 115 -23.00 -8.29 24.75
N LEU A 116 -21.79 -8.28 25.27
CA LEU A 116 -21.37 -8.92 26.52
C LEU A 116 -20.47 -7.96 27.30
N GLY A 117 -20.59 -7.94 28.63
CA GLY A 117 -19.68 -7.15 29.46
C GLY A 117 -18.25 -7.70 29.44
N TRP A 118 -17.25 -6.83 29.59
CA TRP A 118 -15.83 -7.25 29.61
C TRP A 118 -15.56 -8.31 30.69
N ASP A 119 -16.08 -8.14 31.89
CA ASP A 119 -15.82 -9.08 32.99
C ASP A 119 -16.40 -10.47 32.71
N ASP A 120 -17.60 -10.53 32.12
CA ASP A 120 -18.20 -11.80 31.70
C ASP A 120 -17.43 -12.45 30.54
N ALA A 121 -16.97 -11.63 29.59
CA ALA A 121 -16.17 -12.10 28.47
C ALA A 121 -14.83 -12.69 28.93
N LEU A 122 -14.14 -11.99 29.84
CA LEU A 122 -12.87 -12.45 30.41
C LEU A 122 -13.05 -13.67 31.30
N ARG A 123 -14.13 -13.76 32.08
CA ARG A 123 -14.45 -14.94 32.88
C ARG A 123 -14.68 -16.16 32.01
N LEU A 124 -15.44 -16.02 30.92
CA LEU A 124 -15.67 -17.11 29.96
C LEU A 124 -14.36 -17.68 29.40
N VAL A 125 -13.43 -16.81 29.01
CA VAL A 125 -12.11 -17.25 28.49
C VAL A 125 -11.24 -17.81 29.61
N GLY A 126 -11.20 -17.16 30.77
CA GLY A 126 -10.43 -17.58 31.94
C GLY A 126 -10.86 -18.95 32.48
N ASP A 127 -12.16 -19.23 32.55
CA ASP A 127 -12.71 -20.51 33.01
C ASP A 127 -12.27 -21.66 32.10
N ARG A 128 -12.30 -21.45 30.77
CA ARG A 128 -11.84 -22.44 29.79
C ARG A 128 -10.34 -22.67 29.86
N LEU A 129 -9.54 -21.59 29.95
CA LEU A 129 -8.10 -21.69 30.15
C LEU A 129 -7.75 -22.44 31.45
N GLY A 130 -8.42 -22.10 32.55
CA GLY A 130 -8.22 -22.73 33.85
C GLY A 130 -8.60 -24.21 33.86
N ALA A 131 -9.70 -24.58 33.22
CA ALA A 131 -10.12 -25.98 33.07
C ALA A 131 -9.10 -26.79 32.26
N ALA A 132 -8.72 -26.31 31.07
CA ALA A 132 -7.74 -26.98 30.22
C ALA A 132 -6.38 -27.15 30.93
N ARG A 133 -5.95 -26.16 31.72
CA ARG A 133 -4.73 -26.24 32.53
C ARG A 133 -4.84 -27.31 33.62
N ARG A 134 -5.92 -27.32 34.41
CA ARG A 134 -6.13 -28.31 35.48
C ARG A 134 -6.17 -29.75 34.95
N ASP A 135 -6.72 -29.94 33.76
CA ASP A 135 -6.83 -31.24 33.10
C ASP A 135 -5.53 -31.66 32.37
N GLY A 136 -4.46 -30.85 32.41
CA GLY A 136 -3.22 -31.13 31.67
C GLY A 136 -3.37 -31.02 30.15
N LYS A 137 -4.46 -30.41 29.66
CA LYS A 137 -4.80 -30.26 28.23
C LYS A 137 -4.31 -28.93 27.64
N GLY A 138 -3.23 -28.35 28.14
CA GLY A 138 -2.72 -27.07 27.63
C GLY A 138 -2.46 -27.06 26.10
N ARG A 139 -2.10 -28.23 25.53
CA ARG A 139 -1.94 -28.41 24.08
C ARG A 139 -3.25 -28.31 23.27
N SER A 140 -4.43 -28.26 23.88
CA SER A 140 -5.69 -27.97 23.18
C SER A 140 -5.95 -26.48 23.01
N ILE A 141 -5.06 -25.61 23.51
CA ILE A 141 -5.14 -24.16 23.38
C ILE A 141 -4.15 -23.71 22.31
N ALA A 142 -4.65 -22.98 21.30
CA ALA A 142 -3.85 -22.39 20.24
C ALA A 142 -3.97 -20.85 20.25
N LEU A 143 -2.83 -20.17 20.13
CA LEU A 143 -2.74 -18.72 19.99
C LEU A 143 -2.11 -18.39 18.64
N VAL A 144 -2.81 -17.60 17.82
CA VAL A 144 -2.33 -17.15 16.52
C VAL A 144 -2.27 -15.63 16.51
N SER A 145 -1.16 -15.04 16.07
CA SER A 145 -1.01 -13.60 15.90
C SER A 145 -0.56 -13.25 14.48
N GLN A 146 -0.69 -12.00 14.07
CA GLN A 146 0.07 -11.46 12.94
C GLN A 146 1.58 -11.45 13.28
N LEU A 147 2.41 -10.92 12.37
CA LEU A 147 3.82 -10.62 12.66
C LEU A 147 3.93 -9.51 13.70
N GLU A 148 3.84 -9.91 14.97
CA GLU A 148 4.09 -9.11 16.16
C GLU A 148 5.53 -9.37 16.62
N HIS A 149 6.44 -8.53 16.14
CA HIS A 149 7.87 -8.56 16.45
C HIS A 149 8.23 -7.35 17.31
N GLY A 150 8.41 -7.57 18.61
CA GLY A 150 8.54 -6.54 19.64
C GLY A 150 8.13 -7.09 21.00
N SER A 151 7.91 -6.20 21.95
CA SER A 151 7.50 -6.50 23.32
C SER A 151 6.17 -7.26 23.35
N LEU A 152 5.18 -6.89 22.51
CA LEU A 152 3.90 -7.62 22.49
C LEU A 152 4.07 -9.09 22.11
N GLY A 153 4.86 -9.39 21.06
CA GLY A 153 5.15 -10.77 20.66
C GLY A 153 5.83 -11.56 21.79
N VAL A 154 6.83 -10.96 22.44
CA VAL A 154 7.53 -11.58 23.58
C VAL A 154 6.59 -11.83 24.75
N LEU A 155 5.66 -10.90 25.03
CA LEU A 155 4.65 -11.09 26.06
C LEU A 155 3.72 -12.27 25.73
N MET A 156 3.26 -12.38 24.48
CA MET A 156 2.41 -13.49 24.05
C MET A 156 3.13 -14.84 24.17
N ASP A 157 4.43 -14.90 23.88
CA ASP A 157 5.23 -16.11 24.04
C ASP A 157 5.41 -16.48 25.52
N ARG A 158 5.69 -15.49 26.39
CA ARG A 158 5.74 -15.68 27.85
C ARG A 158 4.40 -16.13 28.41
N TRP A 159 3.30 -15.58 27.89
CA TRP A 159 1.94 -15.96 28.27
C TRP A 159 1.65 -17.41 27.92
N ALA A 160 1.99 -17.85 26.70
CA ALA A 160 1.83 -19.23 26.27
C ALA A 160 2.65 -20.19 27.14
N GLN A 161 3.91 -19.82 27.43
CA GLN A 161 4.79 -20.60 28.29
C GLN A 161 4.26 -20.71 29.74
N ALA A 162 3.85 -19.59 30.34
CA ALA A 162 3.36 -19.55 31.71
C ALA A 162 2.09 -20.40 31.90
N LEU A 163 1.21 -20.40 30.89
CA LEU A 163 -0.03 -21.18 30.91
C LEU A 163 0.13 -22.63 30.44
N GLY A 164 1.25 -22.97 29.81
CA GLY A 164 1.53 -24.32 29.29
C GLY A 164 0.75 -24.64 28.01
N THR A 165 0.43 -23.63 27.20
CA THR A 165 -0.32 -23.80 25.94
C THR A 165 0.59 -24.26 24.80
N ARG A 166 0.03 -24.47 23.59
CA ARG A 166 0.88 -24.50 22.39
C ARG A 166 1.65 -23.18 22.26
N SER A 167 2.83 -23.26 21.66
CA SER A 167 3.59 -22.07 21.23
C SER A 167 2.73 -21.24 20.28
N ARG A 168 2.88 -19.92 20.37
CA ARG A 168 2.18 -18.99 19.47
C ARG A 168 2.59 -19.26 18.01
N LEU A 169 1.61 -19.27 17.13
CA LEU A 169 1.86 -19.27 15.68
C LEU A 169 1.80 -17.83 15.17
N VAL A 170 2.86 -17.43 14.48
CA VAL A 170 2.98 -16.13 13.81
C VAL A 170 2.52 -16.31 12.38
N PHE A 171 1.25 -15.98 12.12
CA PHE A 171 0.64 -16.12 10.81
C PHE A 171 0.64 -14.78 10.07
N GLU A 172 1.42 -14.72 9.00
CA GLU A 172 1.39 -13.64 8.02
C GLU A 172 1.16 -14.28 6.64
N PRO A 173 0.08 -13.93 5.90
CA PRO A 173 -0.25 -14.60 4.65
C PRO A 173 0.88 -14.61 3.62
N PHE A 174 1.71 -13.56 3.60
CA PHE A 174 2.86 -13.44 2.72
C PHE A 174 4.16 -13.53 3.54
N GLY A 175 4.53 -14.74 3.95
CA GLY A 175 5.63 -15.02 4.88
C GLY A 175 7.05 -15.08 4.28
N TYR A 176 7.17 -15.23 2.96
CA TYR A 176 8.44 -15.33 2.22
C TYR A 176 9.38 -16.45 2.72
N GLU A 177 8.84 -17.57 3.19
CA GLU A 177 9.60 -18.69 3.76
C GLU A 177 10.63 -19.28 2.79
N ALA A 178 10.29 -19.28 1.50
CA ALA A 178 11.18 -19.76 0.45
C ALA A 178 12.50 -18.95 0.36
N ILE A 179 12.50 -17.65 0.69
CA ILE A 179 13.72 -16.83 0.73
C ILE A 179 14.65 -17.34 1.84
N ARG A 180 14.10 -17.58 3.04
CA ARG A 180 14.88 -18.09 4.19
C ARG A 180 15.46 -19.47 3.88
N ALA A 181 14.63 -20.37 3.36
CA ALA A 181 15.04 -21.72 3.02
C ALA A 181 16.13 -21.74 1.94
N ALA A 182 15.99 -20.91 0.89
CA ALA A 182 17.02 -20.76 -0.13
C ALA A 182 18.34 -20.22 0.44
N ASN A 183 18.30 -19.22 1.31
CA ASN A 183 19.49 -18.70 1.99
C ASN A 183 20.12 -19.72 2.95
N ARG A 184 19.32 -20.58 3.60
CA ARG A 184 19.82 -21.69 4.40
C ARG A 184 20.56 -22.71 3.54
N LEU A 185 20.04 -23.04 2.36
CA LEU A 185 20.66 -23.99 1.42
C LEU A 185 21.96 -23.44 0.79
N THR A 186 21.94 -22.17 0.36
CA THR A 186 23.02 -21.56 -0.44
C THR A 186 24.05 -20.81 0.39
N PHE A 187 23.66 -20.18 1.49
CA PHE A 187 24.54 -19.34 2.32
C PHE A 187 24.71 -19.81 3.76
N ASN A 188 24.08 -20.94 4.11
CA ASN A 188 24.06 -21.48 5.48
C ASN A 188 23.48 -20.48 6.51
N ARG A 189 22.52 -19.64 6.09
CA ARG A 189 21.90 -18.59 6.92
C ARG A 189 20.39 -18.61 6.74
N ASP A 190 19.66 -18.93 7.81
CA ASP A 190 18.18 -18.97 7.79
C ASP A 190 17.59 -17.58 8.07
N ALA A 191 17.75 -16.66 7.12
CA ALA A 191 17.28 -15.28 7.25
C ALA A 191 16.84 -14.68 5.91
N ILE A 192 16.12 -13.57 5.96
CA ILE A 192 15.82 -12.73 4.79
C ILE A 192 16.78 -11.53 4.87
N PRO A 193 17.78 -11.45 3.97
CA PRO A 193 18.78 -10.39 4.00
C PRO A 193 18.18 -9.05 3.59
N TYR A 194 18.93 -7.98 3.83
CA TYR A 194 18.65 -6.70 3.22
C TYR A 194 19.15 -6.66 1.78
N TYR A 195 18.26 -6.33 0.86
CA TYR A 195 18.56 -6.12 -0.55
C TYR A 195 18.76 -4.62 -0.79
N ALA A 196 20.01 -4.21 -1.00
CA ALA A 196 20.38 -2.81 -1.18
C ALA A 196 20.26 -2.41 -2.66
N LEU A 197 19.03 -2.12 -3.09
CA LEU A 197 18.72 -1.72 -4.47
C LEU A 197 19.48 -0.45 -4.86
N GLU A 198 19.62 0.49 -3.91
CA GLU A 198 20.30 1.77 -4.08
C GLU A 198 21.77 1.67 -4.48
N ASP A 199 22.41 0.54 -4.19
CA ASP A 199 23.84 0.35 -4.40
C ASP A 199 24.11 -0.48 -5.67
N ALA A 200 23.08 -0.95 -6.37
CA ALA A 200 23.20 -1.75 -7.58
C ALA A 200 23.28 -0.87 -8.84
N GLU A 201 24.01 -1.32 -9.86
CA GLU A 201 23.98 -0.74 -11.22
C GLU A 201 22.92 -1.41 -12.08
N VAL A 202 22.69 -2.72 -11.85
CA VAL A 202 21.68 -3.52 -12.53
C VAL A 202 20.90 -4.31 -11.49
N VAL A 203 19.57 -4.21 -11.54
CA VAL A 203 18.66 -5.09 -10.80
C VAL A 203 18.03 -6.08 -11.78
N LEU A 204 18.18 -7.37 -11.50
CA LEU A 204 17.52 -8.46 -12.22
C LEU A 204 16.51 -9.13 -11.28
N SER A 205 15.23 -8.93 -11.52
CA SER A 205 14.15 -9.42 -10.65
C SER A 205 13.39 -10.57 -11.29
N PHE A 206 13.20 -11.64 -10.52
CA PHE A 206 12.40 -12.82 -10.87
C PHE A 206 11.10 -12.79 -10.08
N GLY A 207 10.13 -12.04 -10.60
CA GLY A 207 8.78 -11.88 -10.06
C GLY A 207 8.69 -11.20 -8.68
N ALA A 208 9.74 -10.52 -8.19
CA ALA A 208 9.67 -9.76 -6.94
C ALA A 208 8.97 -8.40 -7.15
N ASP A 209 7.82 -8.20 -6.50
CA ASP A 209 6.95 -7.02 -6.62
C ASP A 209 7.27 -5.92 -5.60
N PHE A 210 8.53 -5.47 -5.56
CA PHE A 210 9.06 -4.56 -4.51
C PHE A 210 8.51 -3.14 -4.51
N ILE A 211 7.82 -2.70 -5.56
CA ILE A 211 7.07 -1.42 -5.56
C ILE A 211 5.67 -1.61 -4.95
N GLU A 212 5.17 -2.85 -4.93
CA GLU A 212 3.82 -3.19 -4.51
C GLU A 212 3.75 -3.67 -3.06
N SER A 213 4.00 -4.96 -2.83
CA SER A 213 3.76 -5.60 -1.53
C SER A 213 4.97 -6.35 -0.96
N TRP A 214 6.03 -6.52 -1.74
CA TRP A 214 7.20 -7.30 -1.34
C TRP A 214 8.02 -6.59 -0.24
N LEU A 215 8.15 -7.28 0.90
CA LEU A 215 8.87 -6.88 2.12
C LEU A 215 8.51 -5.47 2.64
N SER A 216 9.09 -4.43 2.05
CA SER A 216 8.84 -3.03 2.39
C SER A 216 8.80 -2.16 1.13
N ASN A 217 7.60 -1.91 0.63
CA ASN A 217 7.39 -1.17 -0.61
C ASN A 217 7.93 0.27 -0.56
N VAL A 218 7.82 0.97 0.56
CA VAL A 218 8.36 2.33 0.71
C VAL A 218 9.89 2.33 0.69
N ASN A 219 10.52 1.40 1.43
CA ASN A 219 11.99 1.30 1.46
C ASN A 219 12.55 0.95 0.09
N HIS A 220 11.98 -0.08 -0.55
CA HIS A 220 12.47 -0.53 -1.85
C HIS A 220 12.12 0.42 -2.99
N ALA A 221 10.98 1.11 -2.99
CA ALA A 221 10.72 2.17 -3.98
C ALA A 221 11.73 3.34 -3.86
N ARG A 222 12.14 3.69 -2.63
CA ARG A 222 13.19 4.68 -2.38
C ARG A 222 14.55 4.21 -2.87
N GLY A 223 14.95 2.99 -2.53
CA GLY A 223 16.20 2.39 -3.00
C GLY A 223 16.24 2.28 -4.51
N PHE A 224 15.15 1.80 -5.11
CA PHE A 224 14.95 1.71 -6.55
C PHE A 224 15.12 3.06 -7.23
N THR A 225 14.50 4.13 -6.72
CA THR A 225 14.63 5.47 -7.33
C THR A 225 16.05 6.01 -7.23
N ARG A 226 16.78 5.74 -6.13
CA ARG A 226 18.20 6.13 -6.01
C ARG A 226 19.07 5.44 -7.04
N MET A 227 18.75 4.20 -7.39
CA MET A 227 19.43 3.43 -8.42
C MET A 227 19.02 3.81 -9.84
N HIS A 228 17.71 3.92 -10.09
CA HIS A 228 17.13 3.96 -11.42
C HIS A 228 16.92 5.38 -11.95
N ALA A 229 16.49 6.35 -11.13
CA ALA A 229 16.16 7.67 -11.66
C ALA A 229 17.40 8.39 -12.20
N PHE A 230 17.25 9.06 -13.35
CA PHE A 230 18.33 9.77 -14.00
C PHE A 230 18.82 10.97 -13.18
N ARG A 231 20.06 10.89 -12.69
CA ARG A 231 20.71 11.92 -11.89
C ARG A 231 22.17 12.07 -12.32
N GLU A 232 22.58 13.29 -12.65
CA GLU A 232 23.98 13.61 -12.97
C GLU A 232 24.58 12.70 -14.07
N GLY A 233 23.77 12.34 -15.09
CA GLY A 233 24.21 11.46 -16.19
C GLY A 233 24.22 9.96 -15.86
N ARG A 234 23.94 9.58 -14.62
CA ARG A 234 23.86 8.20 -14.12
C ARG A 234 22.41 7.74 -14.00
N ALA A 235 22.21 6.47 -14.33
CA ALA A 235 20.92 5.79 -14.24
C ALA A 235 21.19 4.28 -14.33
N GLY A 236 20.83 3.51 -13.31
CA GLY A 236 20.93 2.05 -13.33
C GLY A 236 19.90 1.41 -14.26
N THR A 237 20.01 0.11 -14.48
CA THR A 237 19.12 -0.67 -15.34
C THR A 237 18.29 -1.65 -14.51
N PHE A 238 17.02 -1.78 -14.83
CA PHE A 238 16.12 -2.72 -14.19
C PHE A 238 15.48 -3.67 -15.19
N ILE A 239 15.78 -4.96 -15.04
CA ILE A 239 15.22 -6.06 -15.81
C ILE A 239 14.28 -6.87 -14.90
N HIS A 240 13.07 -7.14 -15.36
CA HIS A 240 12.05 -7.86 -14.59
C HIS A 240 11.44 -9.00 -15.38
N VAL A 241 11.49 -10.21 -14.81
CA VAL A 241 10.89 -11.42 -15.34
C VAL A 241 9.60 -11.69 -14.57
N GLU A 242 8.45 -11.63 -15.26
CA GLU A 242 7.13 -11.94 -14.70
C GLU A 242 6.13 -12.27 -15.82
N PRO A 243 5.22 -13.25 -15.65
CA PRO A 243 4.20 -13.59 -16.66
C PRO A 243 3.14 -12.49 -16.90
N ARG A 244 3.03 -11.53 -15.97
CA ARG A 244 2.13 -10.37 -16.00
C ARG A 244 2.97 -9.10 -15.93
N GLN A 245 2.54 -8.03 -16.59
CA GLN A 245 3.13 -6.72 -16.35
C GLN A 245 2.52 -6.09 -15.08
N SER A 246 3.08 -6.42 -13.91
CA SER A 246 2.76 -5.78 -12.63
C SER A 246 3.14 -4.30 -12.60
N LEU A 247 2.84 -3.59 -11.50
CA LEU A 247 3.33 -2.22 -11.34
C LEU A 247 4.86 -2.20 -11.26
N THR A 248 5.45 -3.21 -10.63
CA THR A 248 6.90 -3.36 -10.58
C THR A 248 7.46 -3.59 -11.99
N ALA A 249 6.88 -4.52 -12.75
CA ALA A 249 7.25 -4.78 -14.14
C ALA A 249 7.06 -3.57 -15.06
N ALA A 250 6.03 -2.76 -14.84
CA ALA A 250 5.75 -1.55 -15.62
C ALA A 250 6.80 -0.45 -15.43
N ASN A 251 7.61 -0.53 -14.37
CA ASN A 251 8.76 0.34 -14.13
C ASN A 251 10.10 -0.26 -14.59
N ALA A 252 10.10 -1.48 -15.12
CA ALA A 252 11.29 -2.09 -15.70
C ALA A 252 11.68 -1.42 -17.02
N ASP A 253 12.99 -1.34 -17.26
CA ASP A 253 13.52 -0.95 -18.56
C ASP A 253 13.32 -2.08 -19.57
N GLU A 254 13.45 -3.32 -19.10
CA GLU A 254 13.10 -4.53 -19.85
C GLU A 254 12.19 -5.43 -19.02
N TRP A 255 10.97 -5.66 -19.52
CA TRP A 255 10.06 -6.65 -18.96
C TRP A 255 10.05 -7.91 -19.83
N VAL A 256 10.46 -9.02 -19.24
CA VAL A 256 10.56 -10.34 -19.86
C VAL A 256 9.35 -11.15 -19.46
N ARG A 257 8.39 -11.27 -20.38
CA ARG A 257 7.19 -12.09 -20.17
C ARG A 257 7.51 -13.57 -20.40
N ASN A 258 7.44 -14.37 -19.34
CA ASN A 258 7.69 -15.80 -19.37
C ASN A 258 6.41 -16.63 -19.12
N ALA A 259 6.49 -17.93 -19.38
CA ALA A 259 5.49 -18.89 -18.94
C ALA A 259 5.49 -18.96 -17.39
N PRO A 260 4.34 -18.87 -16.71
CA PRO A 260 4.30 -18.86 -15.24
C PRO A 260 5.00 -20.06 -14.61
N GLY A 261 5.87 -19.82 -13.62
CA GLY A 261 6.59 -20.86 -12.86
C GLY A 261 7.94 -21.26 -13.45
N THR A 262 8.40 -20.61 -14.53
CA THR A 262 9.69 -20.88 -15.20
C THR A 262 10.82 -19.95 -14.76
N GLU A 263 10.58 -19.06 -13.80
CA GLU A 263 11.54 -18.05 -13.32
C GLU A 263 12.86 -18.67 -12.84
N GLY A 264 12.78 -19.81 -12.14
CA GLY A 264 13.96 -20.54 -11.68
C GLY A 264 14.81 -21.14 -12.80
N LEU A 265 14.17 -21.68 -13.86
CA LEU A 265 14.87 -22.15 -15.05
C LEU A 265 15.59 -21.01 -15.76
N LEU A 266 14.93 -19.86 -15.89
CA LEU A 266 15.50 -18.66 -16.50
C LEU A 266 16.73 -18.17 -15.71
N ALA A 267 16.65 -18.14 -14.38
CA ALA A 267 17.79 -17.78 -13.53
C ALA A 267 18.99 -18.73 -13.73
N LEU A 268 18.74 -20.04 -13.82
CA LEU A 268 19.78 -21.03 -14.08
C LEU A 268 20.35 -20.92 -15.50
N ALA A 269 19.53 -20.62 -16.50
CA ALA A 269 19.99 -20.43 -17.88
C ALA A 269 20.86 -19.18 -18.03
N VAL A 270 20.49 -18.08 -17.37
CA VAL A 270 21.32 -16.86 -17.30
C VAL A 270 22.66 -17.19 -16.64
N LEU A 271 22.66 -17.91 -15.51
CA LEU A 271 23.89 -18.33 -14.84
C LEU A 271 24.75 -19.24 -15.75
N ARG A 272 24.11 -20.16 -16.48
CA ARG A 272 24.80 -21.03 -17.43
C ARG A 272 25.53 -20.23 -18.50
N ILE A 273 24.84 -19.28 -19.13
CA ILE A 273 25.43 -18.42 -20.16
C ILE A 273 26.56 -17.57 -19.57
N MET A 274 26.39 -17.03 -18.36
CA MET A 274 27.46 -16.27 -17.68
C MET A 274 28.73 -17.13 -17.46
N VAL A 275 28.58 -18.41 -17.11
CA VAL A 275 29.73 -19.32 -16.95
C VAL A 275 30.38 -19.63 -18.30
N ASP A 276 29.58 -19.93 -19.32
CA ASP A 276 30.06 -20.27 -20.67
C ASP A 276 30.81 -19.09 -21.32
N GLU A 277 30.31 -17.86 -21.14
CA GLU A 277 30.91 -16.61 -21.66
C GLU A 277 32.03 -16.04 -20.76
N GLY A 278 32.38 -16.72 -19.66
CA GLY A 278 33.44 -16.27 -18.74
C GLY A 278 33.11 -15.02 -17.94
N LEU A 279 31.83 -14.68 -17.80
CA LEU A 279 31.31 -13.59 -16.95
C LEU A 279 31.16 -14.03 -15.47
N ALA A 280 31.16 -15.33 -15.21
CA ALA A 280 31.14 -15.94 -13.88
C ALA A 280 32.29 -16.92 -13.67
N ASP A 281 32.66 -17.16 -12.40
CA ASP A 281 33.68 -18.14 -12.03
C ASP A 281 33.28 -19.56 -12.45
N ARG A 282 34.22 -20.33 -13.00
CA ARG A 282 34.02 -21.72 -13.45
C ARG A 282 33.54 -22.65 -12.34
N ARG A 283 33.77 -22.33 -11.06
CA ARG A 283 33.25 -23.10 -9.92
C ARG A 283 31.73 -23.26 -9.92
N PHE A 284 31.00 -22.38 -10.62
CA PHE A 284 29.55 -22.47 -10.76
C PHE A 284 29.11 -23.42 -11.88
N GLY A 285 30.03 -23.90 -12.74
CA GLY A 285 29.71 -24.77 -13.87
C GLY A 285 29.00 -26.07 -13.47
N ASP A 286 29.41 -26.70 -12.37
CA ASP A 286 28.77 -27.92 -11.88
C ASP A 286 27.29 -27.70 -11.53
N ALA A 287 26.94 -26.52 -10.99
CA ALA A 287 25.58 -26.17 -10.60
C ALA A 287 24.61 -26.04 -11.79
N VAL A 288 25.14 -25.76 -12.98
CA VAL A 288 24.38 -25.52 -14.23
C VAL A 288 24.74 -26.52 -15.34
N SER A 289 25.46 -27.58 -15.01
CA SER A 289 25.94 -28.60 -15.96
C SER A 289 24.82 -29.26 -16.78
N ARG A 290 23.63 -29.39 -16.18
CA ARG A 290 22.43 -30.02 -16.77
C ARG A 290 21.50 -29.04 -17.49
N ILE A 291 21.83 -27.75 -17.49
CA ILE A 291 20.97 -26.70 -18.04
C ILE A 291 21.34 -26.49 -19.50
N ASP A 292 20.34 -26.66 -20.38
CA ASP A 292 20.39 -26.30 -21.78
C ASP A 292 19.56 -25.04 -22.02
N PRO A 293 20.17 -23.89 -22.36
CA PRO A 293 19.44 -22.66 -22.67
C PRO A 293 18.41 -22.82 -23.79
N GLY A 294 18.63 -23.73 -24.75
CA GLY A 294 17.68 -24.00 -25.84
C GLY A 294 16.37 -24.61 -25.34
N SER A 295 16.45 -25.66 -24.53
CA SER A 295 15.29 -26.26 -23.86
C SER A 295 14.57 -25.26 -22.97
N VAL A 296 15.31 -24.48 -22.17
CA VAL A 296 14.72 -23.46 -21.29
C VAL A 296 13.96 -22.41 -22.09
N ALA A 297 14.47 -21.98 -23.25
CA ALA A 297 13.76 -21.05 -24.13
C ALA A 297 12.43 -21.63 -24.64
N GLY A 298 12.40 -22.92 -24.97
CA GLY A 298 11.17 -23.61 -25.38
C GLY A 298 10.13 -23.70 -24.26
N GLU A 299 10.55 -24.01 -23.03
CA GLU A 299 9.64 -24.15 -21.88
C GLU A 299 9.14 -22.80 -21.34
N SER A 300 10.01 -21.80 -21.28
CA SER A 300 9.69 -20.48 -20.75
C SER A 300 9.02 -19.55 -21.77
N GLY A 301 9.16 -19.83 -23.06
CA GLY A 301 8.78 -18.92 -24.14
C GLY A 301 9.68 -17.68 -24.27
N VAL A 302 10.80 -17.61 -23.55
CA VAL A 302 11.77 -16.52 -23.62
C VAL A 302 12.87 -16.90 -24.62
N PRO A 303 13.13 -16.09 -25.67
CA PRO A 303 14.17 -16.40 -26.65
C PRO A 303 15.56 -16.52 -26.03
N VAL A 304 16.39 -17.44 -26.55
CA VAL A 304 17.79 -17.62 -26.11
C VAL A 304 18.58 -16.30 -26.22
N GLU A 305 18.32 -15.49 -27.24
CA GLU A 305 19.00 -14.20 -27.41
C GLU A 305 18.67 -13.21 -26.29
N THR A 306 17.43 -13.22 -25.77
CA THR A 306 17.07 -12.45 -24.58
C THR A 306 17.83 -12.96 -23.35
N LEU A 307 17.99 -14.28 -23.18
CA LEU A 307 18.78 -14.85 -22.08
C LEU A 307 20.26 -14.44 -22.15
N LYS A 308 20.84 -14.43 -23.35
CA LYS A 308 22.21 -13.97 -23.58
C LYS A 308 22.36 -12.49 -23.26
N HIS A 309 21.42 -11.66 -23.70
CA HIS A 309 21.39 -10.23 -23.38
C HIS A 309 21.39 -10.01 -21.87
N ILE A 310 20.47 -10.65 -21.15
CA ILE A 310 20.37 -10.54 -19.68
C ILE A 310 21.67 -11.00 -19.00
N ALA A 311 22.23 -12.13 -19.44
CA ALA A 311 23.49 -12.66 -18.90
C ALA A 311 24.65 -11.68 -19.10
N GLU A 312 24.74 -11.03 -20.27
CA GLU A 312 25.75 -10.02 -20.54
C GLU A 312 25.56 -8.77 -19.67
N VAL A 313 24.35 -8.19 -19.65
CA VAL A 313 24.06 -6.98 -18.86
C VAL A 313 24.30 -7.21 -17.37
N PHE A 314 23.79 -8.33 -16.83
CA PHE A 314 23.93 -8.64 -15.42
C PHE A 314 25.36 -9.07 -15.04
N GLY A 315 26.02 -9.88 -15.88
CA GLY A 315 27.37 -10.37 -15.61
C GLY A 315 28.46 -9.29 -15.67
N ARG A 316 28.23 -8.20 -16.42
CA ARG A 316 29.14 -7.05 -16.47
C ARG A 316 28.92 -6.03 -15.34
N ALA A 317 27.76 -6.04 -14.69
CA ALA A 317 27.41 -5.07 -13.64
C ALA A 317 28.28 -5.24 -12.39
N LYS A 318 28.84 -4.14 -11.85
CA LYS A 318 29.70 -4.18 -10.66
C LYS A 318 29.39 -3.02 -9.70
N PRO A 319 28.42 -3.18 -8.78
CA PRO A 319 27.70 -4.41 -8.43
C PRO A 319 26.34 -4.57 -9.15
N GLY A 320 25.93 -5.82 -9.35
CA GLY A 320 24.55 -6.15 -9.71
C GLY A 320 23.71 -6.48 -8.47
N LEU A 321 22.44 -6.82 -8.70
CA LEU A 321 21.56 -7.40 -7.68
C LEU A 321 20.49 -8.27 -8.34
N ALA A 322 20.46 -9.57 -8.04
CA ALA A 322 19.36 -10.44 -8.40
C ALA A 322 18.37 -10.60 -7.22
N ILE A 323 17.07 -10.53 -7.46
CA ILE A 323 16.03 -10.70 -6.43
C ILE A 323 14.88 -11.57 -6.94
N GLY A 324 14.09 -12.13 -6.03
CA GLY A 324 12.92 -12.93 -6.36
C GLY A 324 11.96 -13.12 -5.19
N GLY A 325 10.96 -13.99 -5.37
CA GLY A 325 10.07 -14.42 -4.29
C GLY A 325 8.84 -13.53 -4.10
N GLY A 326 8.39 -12.85 -5.16
CA GLY A 326 7.06 -12.23 -5.12
C GLY A 326 5.95 -13.27 -5.21
N VAL A 327 4.83 -12.95 -4.58
CA VAL A 327 3.76 -13.92 -4.27
C VAL A 327 3.13 -14.53 -5.53
N ALA A 328 3.03 -13.74 -6.61
CA ALA A 328 2.39 -14.15 -7.87
C ALA A 328 3.09 -15.32 -8.57
N VAL A 329 4.39 -15.51 -8.32
CA VAL A 329 5.22 -16.56 -8.93
C VAL A 329 5.66 -17.62 -7.92
N THR A 330 5.11 -17.60 -6.70
CA THR A 330 5.45 -18.56 -5.64
C THR A 330 4.73 -19.89 -5.85
N GLY A 331 5.38 -20.81 -6.57
CA GLY A 331 4.94 -22.19 -6.77
C GLY A 331 5.57 -23.19 -5.78
N SER A 332 5.35 -24.49 -6.03
CA SER A 332 5.99 -25.59 -5.28
C SER A 332 7.50 -25.73 -5.57
N ASN A 333 8.03 -24.93 -6.49
CA ASN A 333 9.45 -24.79 -6.83
C ASN A 333 10.04 -23.44 -6.37
N ALA A 334 9.39 -22.72 -5.45
CA ALA A 334 9.82 -21.40 -5.00
C ALA A 334 11.19 -21.43 -4.32
N THR A 335 11.45 -22.41 -3.45
CA THR A 335 12.75 -22.53 -2.75
C THR A 335 13.91 -22.80 -3.73
N PRO A 336 13.81 -23.78 -4.66
CA PRO A 336 14.84 -23.97 -5.69
C PRO A 336 15.01 -22.75 -6.60
N THR A 337 13.93 -22.08 -6.99
CA THR A 337 14.00 -20.83 -7.79
C THR A 337 14.84 -19.78 -7.09
N LEU A 338 14.61 -19.54 -5.80
CA LEU A 338 15.38 -18.57 -5.02
C LEU A 338 16.82 -19.04 -4.75
N ALA A 339 17.06 -20.34 -4.67
CA ALA A 339 18.42 -20.88 -4.62
C ALA A 339 19.18 -20.57 -5.93
N ALA A 340 18.53 -20.67 -7.09
CA ALA A 340 19.12 -20.26 -8.37
C ALA A 340 19.43 -18.76 -8.42
N VAL A 341 18.52 -17.90 -7.93
CA VAL A 341 18.74 -16.45 -7.80
C VAL A 341 19.91 -16.14 -6.85
N ASN A 342 20.06 -16.89 -5.77
CA ASN A 342 21.20 -16.76 -4.86
C ASN A 342 22.52 -17.16 -5.53
N LEU A 343 22.53 -18.20 -6.37
CA LEU A 343 23.71 -18.57 -7.14
C LEU A 343 24.11 -17.48 -8.15
N LEU A 344 23.15 -16.82 -8.80
CA LEU A 344 23.41 -15.64 -9.65
C LEU A 344 24.10 -14.52 -8.86
N ASN A 345 23.58 -14.18 -7.68
CA ASN A 345 24.20 -13.16 -6.82
C ASN A 345 25.60 -13.56 -6.36
N ALA A 346 25.80 -14.84 -6.01
CA ALA A 346 27.11 -15.33 -5.62
C ALA A 346 28.12 -15.33 -6.78
N ALA A 347 27.66 -15.65 -7.99
CA ALA A 347 28.47 -15.64 -9.21
C ALA A 347 28.88 -14.24 -9.64
N ALA A 348 27.98 -13.26 -9.50
CA ALA A 348 28.26 -11.84 -9.77
C ALA A 348 29.03 -11.14 -8.64
N GLY A 349 29.28 -11.81 -7.51
CA GLY A 349 30.01 -11.22 -6.37
C GLY A 349 29.22 -10.16 -5.59
N ASN A 350 27.90 -10.30 -5.56
CA ASN A 350 26.94 -9.37 -4.95
C ASN A 350 26.73 -9.62 -3.44
N VAL A 351 27.05 -10.84 -2.96
CA VAL A 351 26.90 -11.23 -1.55
C VAL A 351 27.86 -10.45 -0.68
N GLY A 352 27.34 -9.82 0.38
CA GLY A 352 28.06 -8.86 1.23
C GLY A 352 28.08 -7.42 0.70
N LYS A 353 27.71 -7.19 -0.57
CA LYS A 353 27.65 -5.86 -1.20
C LYS A 353 26.22 -5.37 -1.35
N THR A 354 25.42 -6.00 -2.20
CA THR A 354 24.00 -5.66 -2.45
C THR A 354 23.04 -6.67 -1.81
N VAL A 355 23.50 -7.88 -1.49
CA VAL A 355 22.81 -8.84 -0.61
C VAL A 355 23.51 -8.86 0.74
N ARG A 356 22.90 -8.24 1.76
CA ARG A 356 23.53 -8.02 3.09
C ARG A 356 22.81 -8.80 4.17
N PHE A 357 23.47 -9.80 4.74
CA PHE A 357 23.02 -10.48 5.96
C PHE A 357 23.42 -9.68 7.20
N GLY A 358 22.59 -9.61 8.23
CA GLY A 358 22.83 -8.80 9.42
C GLY A 358 21.62 -7.92 9.73
N PRO A 359 21.30 -6.90 8.92
CA PRO A 359 20.04 -6.15 9.01
C PRO A 359 18.85 -7.00 8.50
N ASP A 360 18.72 -8.22 9.01
CA ASP A 360 17.79 -9.24 8.59
C ASP A 360 16.34 -8.81 8.88
N SER A 361 15.43 -9.13 7.95
CA SER A 361 14.03 -8.74 8.02
C SER A 361 13.24 -9.52 9.08
N ALA A 362 12.28 -8.87 9.74
CA ALA A 362 11.40 -9.49 10.73
C ALA A 362 10.51 -10.60 10.13
N PHE A 363 10.29 -10.61 8.82
CA PHE A 363 9.63 -11.73 8.12
C PHE A 363 10.37 -13.07 8.36
N GLY A 364 11.67 -13.03 8.70
CA GLY A 364 12.45 -14.16 9.20
C GLY A 364 11.86 -14.87 10.43
N LYS A 365 10.89 -14.25 11.13
CA LYS A 365 10.25 -14.78 12.35
C LYS A 365 8.83 -15.31 12.12
N VAL A 366 8.33 -15.27 10.88
CA VAL A 366 7.01 -15.85 10.54
C VAL A 366 7.07 -17.37 10.71
N THR A 367 6.00 -17.95 11.26
CA THR A 367 5.83 -19.40 11.38
C THR A 367 5.58 -19.96 9.98
N PRO A 368 6.30 -21.01 9.54
CA PRO A 368 6.05 -21.64 8.26
C PRO A 368 4.57 -22.00 8.06
N TYR A 369 4.04 -21.69 6.87
CA TYR A 369 2.66 -22.02 6.51
C TYR A 369 2.28 -23.48 6.79
N ALA A 370 3.17 -24.44 6.57
CA ALA A 370 2.92 -25.86 6.85
C ALA A 370 2.54 -26.15 8.32
N GLU A 371 3.09 -25.40 9.28
CA GLU A 371 2.72 -25.51 10.70
C GLU A 371 1.33 -24.91 10.96
N VAL A 372 1.00 -23.80 10.29
CA VAL A 372 -0.34 -23.19 10.34
C VAL A 372 -1.38 -24.14 9.73
N ALA A 373 -1.08 -24.78 8.60
CA ALA A 373 -1.90 -25.83 8.00
C ALA A 373 -2.06 -27.02 8.96
N GLY A 374 -1.00 -27.39 9.68
CA GLY A 374 -1.03 -28.41 10.73
C GLY A 374 -2.00 -28.07 11.87
N LEU A 375 -2.10 -26.80 12.28
CA LEU A 375 -3.12 -26.34 13.24
C LEU A 375 -4.53 -26.56 12.69
N VAL A 376 -4.78 -26.24 11.41
CA VAL A 376 -6.10 -26.46 10.79
C VAL A 376 -6.45 -27.95 10.79
N GLY A 377 -5.48 -28.83 10.53
CA GLY A 377 -5.64 -30.28 10.66
C GLY A 377 -6.01 -30.71 12.09
N ALA A 378 -5.32 -30.19 13.10
CA ALA A 378 -5.61 -30.47 14.52
C ALA A 378 -7.01 -29.97 14.93
N MET A 379 -7.45 -28.81 14.44
CA MET A 379 -8.82 -28.30 14.63
C MET A 379 -9.84 -29.24 13.98
N ALA A 380 -9.59 -29.68 12.73
CA ALA A 380 -10.47 -30.61 12.03
C ALA A 380 -10.57 -31.97 12.73
N GLY A 381 -9.52 -32.41 13.42
CA GLY A 381 -9.46 -33.61 14.26
C GLY A 381 -10.10 -33.47 15.65
N GLY A 382 -10.51 -32.25 16.05
CA GLY A 382 -11.09 -32.00 17.37
C GLY A 382 -10.07 -31.90 18.51
N GLU A 383 -8.78 -31.70 18.21
CA GLU A 383 -7.72 -31.57 19.21
C GLU A 383 -7.65 -30.19 19.88
N ILE A 384 -8.26 -29.18 19.26
CA ILE A 384 -8.24 -27.79 19.73
C ILE A 384 -9.58 -27.46 20.39
N ASP A 385 -9.54 -27.14 21.68
CA ASP A 385 -10.71 -26.73 22.47
C ASP A 385 -10.84 -25.20 22.50
N LEU A 386 -9.71 -24.48 22.52
CA LEU A 386 -9.68 -23.01 22.55
C LEU A 386 -8.74 -22.45 21.48
N LEU A 387 -9.29 -21.63 20.59
CA LEU A 387 -8.53 -20.88 19.58
C LEU A 387 -8.61 -19.38 19.88
N LEU A 388 -7.46 -18.77 20.12
CA LEU A 388 -7.29 -17.33 20.30
C LEU A 388 -6.65 -16.73 19.04
N LEU A 389 -7.37 -15.83 18.38
CA LEU A 389 -6.93 -15.16 17.16
C LEU A 389 -6.64 -13.70 17.46
N GLY A 390 -5.38 -13.29 17.32
CA GLY A 390 -4.90 -11.95 17.62
C GLY A 390 -5.40 -10.87 16.64
N PRO A 391 -5.11 -9.59 16.94
CA PRO A 391 -5.50 -8.46 16.11
C PRO A 391 -5.13 -8.64 14.64
N GLY A 392 -6.10 -8.44 13.75
CA GLY A 392 -5.91 -8.47 12.30
C GLY A 392 -5.72 -9.86 11.68
N VAL A 393 -5.79 -10.94 12.47
CA VAL A 393 -5.67 -12.32 11.98
C VAL A 393 -7.01 -12.76 11.37
N ASN A 394 -7.06 -12.92 10.04
CA ASN A 394 -8.26 -13.36 9.31
C ASN A 394 -8.00 -14.61 8.43
N PRO A 395 -7.72 -15.78 9.03
CA PRO A 395 -7.43 -17.03 8.31
C PRO A 395 -8.61 -17.54 7.48
N ALA A 396 -9.86 -17.21 7.85
CA ALA A 396 -11.02 -17.60 7.05
C ALA A 396 -11.04 -16.96 5.64
N PHE A 397 -10.38 -15.81 5.49
CA PHE A 397 -10.26 -15.09 4.22
C PHE A 397 -8.91 -15.33 3.52
N THR A 398 -7.84 -15.53 4.30
CA THR A 398 -6.44 -15.51 3.80
C THR A 398 -5.79 -16.88 3.65
N LEU A 399 -6.33 -17.94 4.27
CA LEU A 399 -5.83 -19.30 4.05
C LEU A 399 -6.43 -19.93 2.80
N PRO A 400 -5.66 -20.75 2.05
CA PRO A 400 -6.15 -21.45 0.87
C PRO A 400 -7.44 -22.24 1.10
N GLY A 401 -8.36 -22.18 0.14
CA GLY A 401 -9.66 -22.86 0.20
C GLY A 401 -9.54 -24.36 0.47
N GLY A 402 -8.51 -25.02 -0.10
CA GLY A 402 -8.22 -26.43 0.12
C GLY A 402 -7.98 -26.84 1.58
N LEU A 403 -7.64 -25.91 2.48
CA LEU A 403 -7.50 -26.19 3.93
C LEU A 403 -8.84 -26.25 4.67
N ARG A 404 -9.92 -25.72 4.10
CA ARG A 404 -11.27 -25.73 4.69
C ARG A 404 -11.30 -25.17 6.13
N PHE A 405 -10.56 -24.09 6.38
CA PHE A 405 -10.42 -23.47 7.72
C PHE A 405 -11.77 -23.22 8.40
N ALA A 406 -12.75 -22.67 7.67
CA ALA A 406 -14.05 -22.34 8.24
C ALA A 406 -14.79 -23.56 8.82
N GLU A 407 -14.61 -24.73 8.22
CA GLU A 407 -15.19 -25.98 8.73
C GLU A 407 -14.44 -26.52 9.93
N ALA A 408 -13.11 -26.44 9.91
CA ALA A 408 -12.28 -26.81 11.05
C ALA A 408 -12.57 -25.92 12.27
N ALA A 409 -12.75 -24.61 12.07
CA ALA A 409 -13.06 -23.65 13.14
C ALA A 409 -14.38 -23.94 13.85
N ARG A 410 -15.39 -24.47 13.14
CA ARG A 410 -16.68 -24.87 13.73
C ARG A 410 -16.58 -26.07 14.67
N LYS A 411 -15.50 -26.84 14.63
CA LYS A 411 -15.26 -27.97 15.54
C LYS A 411 -14.58 -27.55 16.85
N VAL A 412 -14.05 -26.33 16.93
CA VAL A 412 -13.37 -25.83 18.13
C VAL A 412 -14.39 -25.41 19.18
N GLY A 413 -14.18 -25.82 20.44
CA GLY A 413 -15.10 -25.57 21.54
C GLY A 413 -15.36 -24.09 21.84
N LEU A 414 -14.31 -23.26 21.80
CA LEU A 414 -14.38 -21.80 21.94
C LEU A 414 -13.41 -21.12 20.98
N VAL A 415 -13.91 -20.18 20.18
CA VAL A 415 -13.13 -19.39 19.22
C VAL A 415 -13.25 -17.94 19.62
N VAL A 416 -12.13 -17.33 20.00
CA VAL A 416 -12.06 -15.94 20.44
C VAL A 416 -11.28 -15.14 19.41
N SER A 417 -11.89 -14.06 18.89
CA SER A 417 -11.23 -13.14 17.96
C SER A 417 -11.00 -11.79 18.61
N PHE A 418 -9.74 -11.35 18.65
CA PHE A 418 -9.37 -9.97 18.95
C PHE A 418 -9.49 -9.16 17.66
N ALA A 419 -10.57 -8.40 17.50
CA ALA A 419 -10.86 -7.74 16.23
C ALA A 419 -11.35 -6.30 16.43
N ARG A 420 -11.06 -5.44 15.46
CA ARG A 420 -11.53 -4.05 15.45
C ARG A 420 -12.87 -3.92 14.74
N GLU A 421 -13.02 -4.65 13.63
CA GLU A 421 -14.13 -4.56 12.67
C GLU A 421 -14.62 -5.98 12.33
N PRO A 422 -15.88 -6.13 11.88
CA PRO A 422 -16.38 -7.39 11.34
C PRO A 422 -15.60 -7.86 10.11
N ASP A 423 -15.28 -9.14 10.10
CA ASP A 423 -14.64 -9.89 9.02
C ASP A 423 -15.11 -11.37 8.98
N GLU A 424 -14.62 -12.13 8.00
CA GLU A 424 -14.98 -13.53 7.79
C GLU A 424 -14.70 -14.41 9.01
N THR A 425 -13.63 -14.11 9.74
CA THR A 425 -13.19 -14.87 10.92
C THR A 425 -14.02 -14.52 12.15
N THR A 426 -14.37 -13.26 12.38
CA THR A 426 -15.33 -12.85 13.42
C THR A 426 -16.72 -13.44 13.16
N GLY A 427 -17.07 -13.68 11.89
CA GLY A 427 -18.27 -14.42 11.47
C GLY A 427 -18.33 -15.85 12.00
N LEU A 428 -17.17 -16.47 12.28
CA LEU A 428 -17.04 -17.81 12.84
C LEU A 428 -16.76 -17.80 14.35
N ALA A 429 -16.35 -16.66 14.91
CA ALA A 429 -15.99 -16.56 16.32
C ALA A 429 -17.21 -16.71 17.24
N HIS A 430 -16.98 -17.37 18.37
CA HIS A 430 -17.94 -17.50 19.47
C HIS A 430 -17.92 -16.28 20.37
N LEU A 431 -16.76 -15.64 20.52
CA LEU A 431 -16.53 -14.42 21.29
C LEU A 431 -15.66 -13.46 20.49
N VAL A 432 -16.06 -12.20 20.42
CA VAL A 432 -15.28 -11.11 19.84
C VAL A 432 -14.89 -10.15 20.95
N LEU A 433 -13.59 -9.90 21.08
CA LEU A 433 -13.01 -8.95 22.02
C LEU A 433 -12.45 -7.75 21.25
N PRO A 434 -13.08 -6.57 21.33
CA PRO A 434 -12.60 -5.39 20.63
C PRO A 434 -11.21 -4.98 21.09
N THR A 435 -10.32 -4.81 20.13
CA THR A 435 -8.96 -4.33 20.39
C THR A 435 -8.78 -2.90 19.91
N THR A 436 -7.86 -2.19 20.55
CA THR A 436 -7.50 -0.81 20.24
C THR A 436 -6.78 -0.71 18.89
N HIS A 437 -6.93 0.42 18.22
CA HIS A 437 -6.12 0.77 17.05
C HIS A 437 -4.69 1.09 17.50
N TRP A 438 -3.69 0.91 16.63
CA TRP A 438 -2.29 1.21 16.95
C TRP A 438 -2.03 2.71 17.25
N LEU A 439 -2.96 3.60 16.86
CA LEU A 439 -2.97 5.03 17.24
C LEU A 439 -3.53 5.29 18.64
N GLU A 440 -4.16 4.29 19.25
CA GLU A 440 -4.80 4.34 20.58
C GLU A 440 -4.02 3.48 21.59
N SER A 441 -2.79 3.04 21.26
CA SER A 441 -2.09 2.01 22.04
C SER A 441 -0.60 2.26 22.19
N TRP A 442 -0.11 1.88 23.37
CA TRP A 442 1.31 1.66 23.60
C TRP A 442 1.79 0.38 22.93
N GLY A 443 3.01 0.39 22.43
CA GLY A 443 3.69 -0.79 21.92
C GLY A 443 5.02 -0.48 21.27
N ASP A 444 5.54 -1.44 20.54
CA ASP A 444 6.76 -1.31 19.77
C ASP A 444 6.72 -2.27 18.58
N TYR A 445 7.51 -1.95 17.56
CA TYR A 445 7.68 -2.83 16.41
C TYR A 445 9.08 -2.73 15.83
N SER A 446 9.68 -3.88 15.55
CA SER A 446 11.00 -3.97 14.92
C SER A 446 10.89 -4.59 13.52
N PRO A 447 10.91 -3.80 12.43
CA PRO A 447 10.73 -4.33 11.08
C PRO A 447 11.97 -5.08 10.56
N ARG A 448 13.15 -4.77 11.09
CA ARG A 448 14.42 -5.46 10.80
C ARG A 448 15.39 -5.28 11.96
N GLU A 449 16.42 -6.12 12.00
CA GLU A 449 17.52 -5.96 12.96
C GLU A 449 18.13 -4.56 12.87
N GLY A 450 18.40 -3.97 14.04
CA GLY A 450 18.91 -2.60 14.15
C GLY A 450 17.86 -1.49 14.14
N VAL A 451 16.59 -1.77 13.87
CA VAL A 451 15.51 -0.77 13.89
C VAL A 451 14.44 -1.20 14.89
N ARG A 452 14.22 -0.41 15.95
CA ARG A 452 13.14 -0.61 16.94
C ARG A 452 12.30 0.65 17.01
N GLY A 453 11.10 0.60 16.42
CA GLY A 453 10.13 1.69 16.51
C GLY A 453 9.32 1.59 17.79
N LEU A 454 9.10 2.74 18.44
CA LEU A 454 8.26 2.85 19.63
C LEU A 454 6.89 3.38 19.21
N MET A 455 5.82 2.73 19.70
CA MET A 455 4.44 3.10 19.40
C MET A 455 3.85 3.74 20.64
N GLN A 456 3.52 5.03 20.53
CA GLN A 456 2.79 5.75 21.56
C GLN A 456 1.34 5.98 21.11
N PRO A 457 0.37 5.95 22.04
CA PRO A 457 -0.98 6.38 21.75
C PRO A 457 -0.97 7.88 21.40
N THR A 458 -1.65 8.20 20.32
CA THR A 458 -1.77 9.57 19.80
C THR A 458 -3.13 10.17 20.10
N MET A 459 -4.06 9.36 20.64
CA MET A 459 -5.35 9.75 21.18
C MET A 459 -5.89 8.64 22.10
N LEU A 460 -6.96 8.95 22.83
CA LEU A 460 -7.69 7.96 23.64
C LEU A 460 -8.53 7.02 22.75
N PRO A 461 -8.85 5.80 23.22
CA PRO A 461 -9.72 4.88 22.48
C PRO A 461 -11.08 5.49 22.12
N VAL A 462 -11.49 5.36 20.86
CA VAL A 462 -12.79 5.85 20.34
C VAL A 462 -13.95 4.91 20.72
N ARG A 463 -13.66 3.64 21.00
CA ARG A 463 -14.64 2.59 21.35
C ARG A 463 -14.26 1.93 22.67
N ASP A 464 -15.19 1.20 23.28
CA ASP A 464 -14.89 0.34 24.44
C ASP A 464 -14.06 -0.88 23.97
N ALA A 465 -12.76 -0.63 23.85
CA ALA A 465 -11.76 -1.57 23.38
C ALA A 465 -10.57 -1.59 24.35
N ARG A 466 -9.96 -2.76 24.52
CA ARG A 466 -8.78 -2.93 25.38
C ARG A 466 -7.58 -3.40 24.57
N HIS A 467 -6.38 -2.98 24.98
CA HIS A 467 -5.16 -3.48 24.36
C HIS A 467 -5.00 -4.98 24.63
N VAL A 468 -4.60 -5.75 23.62
CA VAL A 468 -4.53 -7.22 23.73
C VAL A 468 -3.55 -7.66 24.83
N GLY A 469 -2.45 -6.93 25.02
CA GLY A 469 -1.48 -7.20 26.09
C GLY A 469 -2.10 -7.09 27.49
N ASP A 470 -2.98 -6.10 27.72
CA ASP A 470 -3.66 -5.94 29.01
C ASP A 470 -4.64 -7.08 29.26
N VAL A 471 -5.36 -7.50 28.22
CA VAL A 471 -6.28 -8.64 28.30
C VAL A 471 -5.54 -9.93 28.64
N LEU A 472 -4.40 -10.18 27.98
CA LEU A 472 -3.59 -11.39 28.23
C LEU A 472 -3.00 -11.40 29.64
N LEU A 473 -2.48 -10.26 30.13
CA LEU A 473 -1.99 -10.12 31.49
C LEU A 473 -3.09 -10.38 32.52
N GLY A 474 -4.28 -9.79 32.32
CA GLY A 474 -5.45 -10.00 33.18
C GLY A 474 -5.91 -11.46 33.22
N LEU A 475 -6.01 -12.12 32.06
CA LEU A 475 -6.37 -13.54 31.96
C LEU A 475 -5.34 -14.44 32.65
N ALA A 476 -4.04 -14.17 32.47
CA ALA A 476 -3.00 -14.96 33.12
C ALA A 476 -3.05 -14.84 34.64
N ARG A 477 -3.24 -13.63 35.18
CA ARG A 477 -3.38 -13.42 36.62
C ARG A 477 -4.56 -14.19 37.21
N ALA A 478 -5.70 -14.14 36.53
CA ALA A 478 -6.91 -14.86 36.94
C ALA A 478 -6.70 -16.38 36.93
N VAL A 479 -6.12 -16.93 35.85
CA VAL A 479 -5.92 -18.38 35.69
C VAL A 479 -4.84 -18.93 36.63
N LEU A 480 -3.79 -18.16 36.89
CA LEU A 480 -2.68 -18.55 37.76
C LEU A 480 -2.93 -18.24 39.23
N ALA A 481 -4.05 -17.58 39.57
CA ALA A 481 -4.35 -17.08 40.92
C ALA A 481 -3.19 -16.25 41.50
N THR A 482 -2.69 -15.30 40.71
CA THR A 482 -1.57 -14.40 41.09
C THR A 482 -2.04 -12.95 41.14
N GLU A 483 -1.35 -12.13 41.94
CA GLU A 483 -1.58 -10.69 42.07
C GLU A 483 -0.56 -9.90 41.25
N GLU A 484 -0.87 -8.62 40.98
CA GLU A 484 0.11 -7.67 40.42
C GLU A 484 1.38 -7.64 41.30
N GLY A 485 2.55 -7.61 40.65
CA GLY A 485 3.87 -7.69 41.29
C GLY A 485 4.34 -9.11 41.60
N LYS A 486 3.52 -10.16 41.41
CA LYS A 486 3.86 -11.56 41.71
C LYS A 486 3.74 -12.46 40.48
N GLY A 487 4.34 -13.66 40.57
CA GLY A 487 4.22 -14.69 39.54
C GLY A 487 5.06 -14.43 38.28
N PRO A 488 4.83 -15.22 37.21
CA PRO A 488 5.63 -15.15 35.99
C PRO A 488 5.32 -13.92 35.10
N LEU A 489 4.21 -13.23 35.33
CA LEU A 489 3.74 -12.07 34.59
C LEU A 489 3.30 -10.95 35.55
N PRO A 490 4.23 -10.30 36.26
CA PRO A 490 3.92 -9.41 37.39
C PRO A 490 3.36 -8.03 37.00
N TRP A 491 3.42 -7.62 35.73
CA TRP A 491 3.03 -6.27 35.30
C TRP A 491 1.51 -6.06 35.34
N GLY A 492 1.05 -4.90 35.83
CA GLY A 492 -0.36 -4.51 35.89
C GLY A 492 -0.95 -4.25 34.51
N SER A 493 -0.19 -3.58 33.64
CA SER A 493 -0.55 -3.25 32.26
C SER A 493 0.57 -3.53 31.26
N PHE A 494 0.21 -3.53 29.98
CA PHE A 494 1.14 -3.65 28.88
C PHE A 494 2.09 -2.45 28.79
N GLU A 495 1.64 -1.24 29.11
CA GLU A 495 2.52 -0.07 29.17
C GLU A 495 3.64 -0.27 30.20
N GLN A 496 3.31 -0.75 31.40
CA GLN A 496 4.31 -1.06 32.42
C GLN A 496 5.31 -2.11 31.94
N TYR A 497 4.81 -3.18 31.28
CA TYR A 497 5.65 -4.20 30.68
C TYR A 497 6.57 -3.64 29.59
N LEU A 498 6.03 -2.81 28.69
CA LEU A 498 6.78 -2.17 27.61
C LEU A 498 7.90 -1.28 28.16
N ARG A 499 7.59 -0.41 29.14
CA ARG A 499 8.59 0.43 29.81
C ARG A 499 9.70 -0.40 30.45
N ALA A 500 9.35 -1.47 31.17
CA ALA A 500 10.33 -2.38 31.75
C ALA A 500 11.19 -3.10 30.70
N ALA A 501 10.60 -3.47 29.56
CA ALA A 501 11.32 -4.11 28.45
C ALA A 501 12.26 -3.12 27.72
N TRP A 502 11.91 -1.84 27.70
CA TRP A 502 12.66 -0.78 27.03
C TRP A 502 13.71 -0.10 27.89
N GLU A 503 13.59 -0.14 29.21
CA GLU A 503 14.56 0.53 30.11
C GLU A 503 16.03 0.13 29.84
N PRO A 504 16.38 -1.15 29.63
CA PRO A 504 17.77 -1.52 29.27
C PRO A 504 18.26 -0.96 27.93
N ILE A 505 17.32 -0.62 27.03
CA ILE A 505 17.58 -0.08 25.70
C ILE A 505 17.80 1.44 25.77
N VAL A 506 16.94 2.16 26.48
CA VAL A 506 16.96 3.63 26.51
C VAL A 506 17.77 4.20 27.67
N ARG A 507 18.01 3.44 28.75
CA ARG A 507 18.83 3.82 29.91
C ARG A 507 18.47 5.21 30.46
N GLY A 508 17.21 5.41 30.82
CA GLY A 508 16.68 6.69 31.28
C GLY A 508 16.35 7.73 30.19
N GLN A 509 16.47 7.41 28.89
CA GLN A 509 16.16 8.32 27.77
C GLN A 509 14.82 7.99 27.08
N TRP A 510 13.79 7.65 27.86
CA TRP A 510 12.49 7.24 27.32
C TRP A 510 11.82 8.35 26.49
N GLU A 511 11.83 9.59 26.97
CA GLU A 511 11.22 10.75 26.30
C GLU A 511 11.87 11.04 24.95
N ALA A 512 13.20 10.96 24.86
CA ALA A 512 13.93 11.16 23.62
C ALA A 512 13.61 10.05 22.59
N ALA A 513 13.44 8.81 23.05
CA ALA A 513 13.01 7.71 22.19
C ALA A 513 11.56 7.92 21.69
N LEU A 514 10.66 8.44 22.52
CA LEU A 514 9.29 8.79 22.12
C LEU A 514 9.24 9.91 21.08
N GLU A 515 10.00 10.98 21.29
CA GLU A 515 10.06 12.12 20.37
C GLU A 515 10.56 11.67 18.99
N ARG A 516 11.67 10.91 18.98
CA ARG A 516 12.26 10.35 17.76
C ARG A 516 11.39 9.28 17.10
N GLY A 517 10.54 8.59 17.87
CA GLY A 517 9.70 7.47 17.43
C GLY A 517 10.36 6.09 17.54
N GLY A 518 11.48 5.97 18.25
CA GLY A 518 12.20 4.74 18.47
C GLY A 518 13.72 4.90 18.55
N VAL A 519 14.41 3.76 18.49
CA VAL A 519 15.87 3.68 18.48
C VAL A 519 16.33 2.85 17.29
N TRP A 520 17.40 3.33 16.64
CA TRP A 520 17.99 2.66 15.50
C TRP A 520 19.51 2.69 15.57
N GLN A 521 20.12 1.58 15.17
CA GLN A 521 21.55 1.33 15.12
C GLN A 521 21.90 0.71 13.77
N GLU A 522 23.05 1.08 13.23
CA GLU A 522 23.57 0.41 12.05
C GLU A 522 23.99 -1.02 12.39
N VAL A 523 23.64 -1.96 11.54
CA VAL A 523 24.03 -3.36 11.65
C VAL A 523 24.94 -3.68 10.49
N ALA A 524 26.21 -3.94 10.80
CA ALA A 524 27.20 -4.28 9.80
C ALA A 524 26.85 -5.61 9.12
N PRO A 525 27.05 -5.75 7.80
CA PRO A 525 26.84 -7.01 7.12
C PRO A 525 27.73 -8.13 7.68
N GLY A 526 27.14 -9.26 8.02
CA GLY A 526 27.85 -10.47 8.42
C GLY A 526 28.36 -11.25 7.21
N ALA A 527 29.54 -11.86 7.34
CA ALA A 527 30.07 -12.78 6.33
C ALA A 527 29.24 -14.07 6.31
N VAL A 528 29.07 -14.65 5.11
CA VAL A 528 28.38 -15.92 4.90
C VAL A 528 29.21 -16.85 4.02
N THR A 529 28.99 -18.16 4.14
CA THR A 529 29.67 -19.16 3.32
C THR A 529 28.75 -19.60 2.18
N THR A 530 29.20 -19.42 0.94
CA THR A 530 28.46 -19.88 -0.24
C THR A 530 28.69 -21.36 -0.49
N LYS A 531 27.60 -22.15 -0.52
CA LYS A 531 27.57 -23.52 -1.03
C LYS A 531 27.12 -23.49 -2.48
N VAL A 532 27.97 -24.00 -3.36
CA VAL A 532 27.68 -24.15 -4.79
C VAL A 532 27.35 -25.61 -5.07
N GLY A 533 26.23 -25.85 -5.73
CA GLY A 533 25.78 -27.19 -6.08
C GLY A 533 24.59 -27.13 -7.04
N PRO A 534 24.24 -28.27 -7.66
CA PRO A 534 23.11 -28.33 -8.60
C PRO A 534 21.79 -28.01 -7.88
N VAL A 535 20.94 -27.24 -8.57
CA VAL A 535 19.61 -26.85 -8.10
C VAL A 535 18.59 -27.33 -9.13
N ASP A 536 17.58 -28.07 -8.68
CA ASP A 536 16.46 -28.47 -9.52
C ASP A 536 15.33 -27.45 -9.41
N ALA A 537 15.29 -26.50 -10.35
CA ALA A 537 14.28 -25.46 -10.43
C ALA A 537 13.24 -25.75 -11.54
N ALA A 538 12.91 -27.01 -11.77
CA ALA A 538 11.85 -27.40 -12.71
C ALA A 538 10.52 -26.67 -12.41
N PRO A 539 9.68 -26.42 -13.42
CA PRO A 539 8.40 -25.73 -13.23
C PRO A 539 7.49 -26.48 -12.26
N PRO A 540 6.63 -25.78 -11.50
CA PRO A 540 5.81 -26.42 -10.49
C PRO A 540 4.72 -27.28 -11.12
N LYS A 541 4.38 -28.38 -10.45
CA LYS A 541 3.20 -29.17 -10.80
C LYS A 541 1.95 -28.39 -10.38
N LEU A 542 1.01 -28.26 -11.31
CA LEU A 542 -0.23 -27.53 -11.10
C LEU A 542 -1.42 -28.50 -11.03
N GLU A 543 -2.29 -28.32 -10.05
CA GLU A 543 -3.54 -29.08 -9.90
C GLU A 543 -4.64 -28.54 -10.82
N GLY A 544 -5.57 -29.38 -11.27
CA GLY A 544 -6.69 -28.98 -12.12
C GLY A 544 -6.57 -29.50 -13.56
N ASP A 545 -7.44 -28.99 -14.44
CA ASP A 545 -7.50 -29.41 -15.85
C ASP A 545 -6.21 -29.01 -16.59
N PRO A 546 -5.49 -29.95 -17.23
CA PRO A 546 -4.31 -29.64 -18.05
C PRO A 546 -4.56 -28.61 -19.17
N GLY A 547 -5.80 -28.56 -19.71
CA GLY A 547 -6.23 -27.56 -20.69
C GLY A 547 -6.63 -26.21 -20.09
N GLY A 548 -6.67 -26.10 -18.76
CA GLY A 548 -7.00 -24.87 -18.03
C GLY A 548 -5.87 -23.84 -18.03
N LEU A 549 -6.22 -22.60 -17.66
CA LEU A 549 -5.29 -21.48 -17.53
C LEU A 549 -4.61 -21.51 -16.16
N VAL A 550 -3.33 -21.14 -16.08
CA VAL A 550 -2.65 -21.00 -14.80
C VAL A 550 -3.23 -19.81 -14.03
N LEU A 551 -3.65 -20.02 -12.79
CA LEU A 551 -4.11 -18.94 -11.91
C LEU A 551 -2.89 -18.21 -11.34
N VAL A 552 -2.84 -16.89 -11.52
CA VAL A 552 -1.82 -16.00 -10.97
C VAL A 552 -2.48 -15.06 -9.95
N PRO A 553 -2.60 -15.46 -8.67
CA PRO A 553 -3.10 -14.58 -7.63
C PRO A 553 -1.98 -13.63 -7.17
N TYR A 554 -2.26 -12.33 -7.06
CA TYR A 554 -1.24 -11.36 -6.64
C TYR A 554 -1.76 -10.40 -5.55
N PRO A 555 -0.96 -10.03 -4.54
CA PRO A 555 -1.38 -9.09 -3.50
C PRO A 555 -1.73 -7.72 -4.08
N SER A 556 -2.83 -7.12 -3.61
CA SER A 556 -3.19 -5.77 -4.02
C SER A 556 -2.31 -4.73 -3.32
N LEU A 557 -1.76 -3.76 -4.06
CA LEU A 557 -1.11 -2.58 -3.45
C LEU A 557 -2.08 -1.82 -2.50
N ARG A 558 -3.37 -1.79 -2.84
CA ARG A 558 -4.40 -1.08 -2.07
C ARG A 558 -4.75 -1.85 -0.80
N PHE A 559 -4.98 -3.15 -0.92
CA PHE A 559 -5.60 -3.92 0.17
C PHE A 559 -4.67 -4.89 0.88
N TYR A 560 -3.48 -5.15 0.32
CA TYR A 560 -2.54 -6.15 0.80
C TYR A 560 -3.20 -7.53 0.90
N ASP A 561 -3.41 -8.06 2.10
CA ASP A 561 -4.10 -9.33 2.40
C ASP A 561 -5.61 -9.14 2.67
N GLY A 562 -6.13 -7.93 2.52
CA GLY A 562 -7.52 -7.56 2.78
C GLY A 562 -7.74 -6.84 4.10
N ARG A 563 -6.71 -6.68 4.95
CA ARG A 563 -6.85 -5.94 6.22
C ARG A 563 -7.28 -4.48 6.04
N SER A 564 -6.86 -3.84 4.95
CA SER A 564 -7.21 -2.45 4.63
C SER A 564 -8.39 -2.32 3.65
N ALA A 565 -9.08 -3.40 3.29
CA ALA A 565 -10.14 -3.35 2.27
C ALA A 565 -11.46 -2.71 2.76
N GLY A 566 -11.62 -2.45 4.06
CA GLY A 566 -12.74 -1.64 4.59
C GLY A 566 -12.60 -0.13 4.31
N TYR A 567 -11.42 0.33 3.89
CA TYR A 567 -11.09 1.76 3.83
C TYR A 567 -11.60 2.37 2.52
N SER A 568 -12.57 3.27 2.63
CA SER A 568 -13.25 3.86 1.48
C SER A 568 -12.34 4.70 0.58
N TRP A 569 -11.30 5.35 1.12
CA TRP A 569 -10.26 6.02 0.32
C TRP A 569 -9.47 5.02 -0.53
N LEU A 570 -9.18 3.81 -0.02
CA LEU A 570 -8.48 2.77 -0.78
C LEU A 570 -9.38 2.11 -1.81
N GLN A 571 -10.67 1.96 -1.50
CA GLN A 571 -11.67 1.45 -2.46
C GLN A 571 -11.86 2.37 -3.67
N GLU A 572 -11.85 3.69 -3.42
CA GLU A 572 -12.00 4.72 -4.45
C GLU A 572 -10.68 5.12 -5.14
N ALA A 573 -9.54 4.84 -4.51
CA ALA A 573 -8.25 5.02 -5.17
C ALA A 573 -8.12 4.05 -6.35
N PRO A 574 -7.81 4.55 -7.56
CA PRO A 574 -7.65 3.68 -8.74
C PRO A 574 -6.51 2.70 -8.55
N ASP A 575 -6.74 1.45 -8.97
CA ASP A 575 -5.65 0.53 -9.26
C ASP A 575 -4.70 1.12 -10.30
N THR A 576 -3.39 1.00 -10.09
CA THR A 576 -2.43 1.70 -10.95
C THR A 576 -2.44 1.21 -12.40
N MET A 577 -2.53 -0.11 -12.60
CA MET A 577 -2.41 -0.70 -13.93
C MET A 577 -3.74 -0.63 -14.68
N THR A 578 -4.84 -0.97 -14.00
CA THR A 578 -6.17 -1.08 -14.62
C THR A 578 -7.03 0.16 -14.50
N GLN A 579 -6.70 1.07 -13.57
CA GLN A 579 -7.51 2.24 -13.19
C GLN A 579 -8.91 1.87 -12.67
N ALA A 580 -9.13 0.60 -12.33
CA ALA A 580 -10.37 0.09 -11.78
C ALA A 580 -10.52 0.47 -10.30
N VAL A 581 -11.75 0.78 -9.89
CA VAL A 581 -12.12 1.09 -8.49
C VAL A 581 -13.32 0.24 -8.06
N TRP A 582 -13.47 0.05 -6.75
CA TRP A 582 -14.60 -0.64 -6.08
C TRP A 582 -14.87 -2.12 -6.39
N ASP A 583 -14.38 -2.67 -7.50
CA ASP A 583 -14.54 -4.07 -7.87
C ASP A 583 -13.22 -4.84 -7.90
N GLY A 584 -13.29 -6.14 -7.57
CA GLY A 584 -12.32 -7.13 -8.01
C GLY A 584 -12.61 -7.60 -9.44
N TRP A 585 -11.58 -8.01 -10.17
CA TRP A 585 -11.67 -8.44 -11.57
C TRP A 585 -10.83 -9.69 -11.83
N ALA A 586 -11.14 -10.40 -12.92
CA ALA A 586 -10.24 -11.39 -13.51
C ALA A 586 -9.55 -10.77 -14.72
N GLU A 587 -8.24 -10.63 -14.66
CA GLU A 587 -7.43 -10.19 -15.79
C GLU A 587 -7.28 -11.36 -16.77
N VAL A 588 -7.76 -11.18 -17.99
CA VAL A 588 -7.76 -12.19 -19.06
C VAL A 588 -6.97 -11.66 -20.24
N SER A 589 -6.09 -12.48 -20.81
CA SER A 589 -5.32 -12.05 -21.97
C SER A 589 -6.24 -11.74 -23.15
N THR A 590 -5.94 -10.72 -23.95
CA THR A 590 -6.73 -10.39 -25.16
C THR A 590 -6.80 -11.57 -26.13
N ALA A 591 -5.73 -12.34 -26.27
CA ALA A 591 -5.68 -13.55 -27.10
C ALA A 591 -6.61 -14.66 -26.59
N THR A 592 -6.64 -14.89 -25.27
CA THR A 592 -7.52 -15.89 -24.63
C THR A 592 -8.98 -15.45 -24.66
N ALA A 593 -9.24 -14.16 -24.40
CA ALA A 593 -10.57 -13.59 -24.47
C ALA A 593 -11.17 -13.70 -25.88
N ALA A 594 -10.37 -13.45 -26.93
CA ALA A 594 -10.80 -13.61 -28.31
C ALA A 594 -11.19 -15.08 -28.63
N LYS A 595 -10.38 -16.05 -28.17
CA LYS A 595 -10.68 -17.49 -28.34
C LYS A 595 -11.96 -17.92 -27.63
N LEU A 596 -12.26 -17.33 -26.47
CA LEU A 596 -13.40 -17.71 -25.62
C LEU A 596 -14.64 -16.80 -25.79
N GLY A 597 -14.59 -15.79 -26.66
CA GLY A 597 -15.70 -14.84 -26.87
C GLY A 597 -16.03 -13.98 -25.64
N ILE A 598 -15.01 -13.61 -24.87
CA ILE A 598 -15.13 -12.80 -23.64
C ILE A 598 -14.86 -11.33 -23.97
N ALA A 599 -15.75 -10.43 -23.53
CA ALA A 599 -15.60 -8.99 -23.65
C ALA A 599 -15.32 -8.33 -22.28
N GLN A 600 -14.85 -7.08 -22.30
CA GLN A 600 -14.63 -6.26 -21.10
C GLN A 600 -15.91 -6.17 -20.26
N GLY A 601 -15.81 -6.55 -18.97
CA GLY A 601 -16.91 -6.53 -18.01
C GLY A 601 -17.88 -7.70 -18.10
N ASP A 602 -17.65 -8.68 -18.98
CA ASP A 602 -18.38 -9.95 -18.91
C ASP A 602 -18.04 -10.66 -17.60
N VAL A 603 -19.04 -11.26 -16.95
CA VAL A 603 -18.80 -12.08 -15.76
C VAL A 603 -18.31 -13.45 -16.21
N VAL A 604 -17.14 -13.82 -15.67
CA VAL A 604 -16.49 -15.09 -15.92
C VAL A 604 -16.42 -15.88 -14.62
N ARG A 605 -16.66 -17.18 -14.72
CA ARG A 605 -16.50 -18.13 -13.63
C ARG A 605 -15.13 -18.80 -13.75
N LEU A 606 -14.34 -18.67 -12.70
CA LEU A 606 -13.06 -19.35 -12.55
C LEU A 606 -13.30 -20.56 -11.65
N GLN A 607 -13.06 -21.76 -12.18
CA GLN A 607 -13.28 -23.02 -11.46
C GLN A 607 -11.95 -23.76 -11.28
N SER A 608 -11.66 -24.15 -10.04
CA SER A 608 -10.57 -25.05 -9.66
C SER A 608 -11.15 -26.33 -9.01
N PRO A 609 -10.31 -27.34 -8.70
CA PRO A 609 -10.73 -28.47 -7.86
C PRO A 609 -11.19 -28.07 -6.46
N HIS A 610 -10.75 -26.91 -5.96
CA HIS A 610 -10.99 -26.46 -4.57
C HIS A 610 -12.20 -25.54 -4.42
N GLY A 611 -12.65 -24.93 -5.51
CA GLY A 611 -13.75 -23.97 -5.46
C GLY A 611 -13.95 -23.21 -6.77
N ALA A 612 -14.92 -22.29 -6.73
CA ALA A 612 -15.27 -21.43 -7.85
C ALA A 612 -15.51 -20.00 -7.38
N ILE A 613 -15.13 -19.02 -8.20
CA ILE A 613 -15.47 -17.61 -8.00
C ILE A 613 -15.95 -17.00 -9.31
N GLU A 614 -16.77 -15.94 -9.22
CA GLU A 614 -17.26 -15.20 -10.39
C GLU A 614 -16.81 -13.74 -10.30
N LEU A 615 -16.15 -13.27 -11.36
CA LEU A 615 -15.54 -11.94 -11.43
C LEU A 615 -15.83 -11.31 -12.79
N PRO A 616 -15.97 -9.97 -12.87
CA PRO A 616 -15.94 -9.28 -14.16
C PRO A 616 -14.54 -9.42 -14.81
N ALA A 617 -14.52 -9.67 -16.12
CA ALA A 617 -13.29 -9.75 -16.90
C ALA A 617 -12.71 -8.36 -17.19
N TYR A 618 -11.40 -8.20 -16.99
CA TYR A 618 -10.59 -7.10 -17.49
C TYR A 618 -9.64 -7.65 -18.57
N LEU A 619 -9.72 -7.13 -19.80
CA LEU A 619 -8.90 -7.60 -20.91
C LEU A 619 -7.54 -6.90 -20.90
N SER A 620 -6.47 -7.68 -20.98
CA SER A 620 -5.09 -7.18 -20.93
C SER A 620 -4.23 -7.84 -21.99
N ALA A 621 -3.49 -7.06 -22.77
CA ALA A 621 -2.51 -7.62 -23.71
C ALA A 621 -1.17 -7.98 -23.03
N SER A 622 -0.93 -7.41 -21.84
CA SER A 622 0.29 -7.58 -21.05
C SER A 622 0.24 -8.81 -20.10
N LEU A 623 -0.74 -9.69 -20.25
CA LEU A 623 -0.81 -10.97 -19.52
C LEU A 623 -0.41 -12.12 -20.44
N HIS A 624 0.37 -13.09 -19.92
CA HIS A 624 0.70 -14.30 -20.66
C HIS A 624 -0.58 -15.06 -21.08
N PRO A 625 -0.73 -15.49 -22.35
CA PRO A 625 -1.98 -16.12 -22.83
C PRO A 625 -2.39 -17.41 -22.10
N GLY A 626 -1.43 -18.13 -21.52
CA GLY A 626 -1.68 -19.33 -20.72
C GLY A 626 -2.12 -19.05 -19.27
N ALA A 627 -2.38 -17.81 -18.89
CA ALA A 627 -2.66 -17.40 -17.51
C ALA A 627 -3.95 -16.58 -17.38
N VAL A 628 -4.48 -16.55 -16.16
CA VAL A 628 -5.50 -15.61 -15.67
C VAL A 628 -5.02 -15.03 -14.35
N ALA A 629 -4.99 -13.71 -14.22
CA ALA A 629 -4.50 -13.04 -13.02
C ALA A 629 -5.64 -12.42 -12.21
N VAL A 630 -5.56 -12.50 -10.88
CA VAL A 630 -6.60 -11.98 -9.98
C VAL A 630 -5.96 -11.30 -8.77
N PRO A 631 -6.31 -10.03 -8.46
CA PRO A 631 -5.83 -9.36 -7.27
C PRO A 631 -6.43 -9.98 -6.00
N MET A 632 -5.57 -10.25 -5.01
CA MET A 632 -5.92 -10.67 -3.67
C MET A 632 -6.26 -9.47 -2.77
N GLY A 633 -6.90 -9.78 -1.63
CA GLY A 633 -7.22 -8.78 -0.62
C GLY A 633 -8.47 -7.95 -0.93
N HIS A 634 -9.05 -8.07 -2.13
CA HIS A 634 -10.31 -7.39 -2.41
C HIS A 634 -11.44 -8.03 -1.58
N ARG A 635 -11.94 -7.28 -0.61
CA ARG A 635 -13.13 -7.62 0.15
C ARG A 635 -14.17 -6.54 -0.13
N TYR A 636 -15.39 -6.94 -0.47
CA TYR A 636 -16.51 -6.05 -0.22
C TYR A 636 -16.75 -6.25 1.25
N ALA A 637 -16.17 -5.37 2.06
CA ALA A 637 -16.47 -5.43 3.48
C ALA A 637 -18.00 -5.45 3.55
N PRO A 638 -18.62 -6.38 4.27
CA PRO A 638 -19.90 -6.06 4.84
C PRO A 638 -19.57 -4.91 5.76
N TYR A 639 -19.61 -3.68 5.23
CA TYR A 639 -20.06 -2.61 6.07
C TYR A 639 -21.34 -3.17 6.68
N LEU A 640 -21.48 -3.13 8.00
CA LEU A 640 -22.73 -3.59 8.64
C LEU A 640 -23.93 -2.91 7.96
N THR A 641 -23.69 -1.76 7.32
CA THR A 641 -24.56 -1.09 6.35
C THR A 641 -23.85 -0.91 4.99
N PRO A 642 -24.26 -1.56 3.88
CA PRO A 642 -23.72 -1.27 2.55
C PRO A 642 -23.88 0.21 2.18
N ARG A 643 -22.78 0.98 2.14
CA ARG A 643 -22.79 2.45 1.91
C ARG A 643 -22.48 2.86 0.47
N TYR A 644 -21.49 2.22 -0.14
CA TYR A 644 -20.91 2.66 -1.43
C TYR A 644 -21.07 1.63 -2.55
N VAL A 645 -21.20 0.35 -2.20
CA VAL A 645 -21.43 -0.76 -3.13
C VAL A 645 -22.37 -1.75 -2.45
N ALA A 646 -23.27 -2.35 -3.23
CA ALA A 646 -24.10 -3.45 -2.74
C ALA A 646 -23.21 -4.64 -2.34
N ALA A 647 -23.60 -5.37 -1.29
CA ALA A 647 -22.90 -6.59 -0.90
C ALA A 647 -22.94 -7.59 -2.08
N PRO A 648 -21.81 -8.13 -2.55
CA PRO A 648 -21.80 -9.15 -3.58
C PRO A 648 -22.39 -10.45 -3.01
N PRO A 649 -22.99 -11.30 -3.86
CA PRO A 649 -23.59 -12.56 -3.42
C PRO A 649 -22.58 -13.64 -3.00
N ALA A 650 -21.28 -13.50 -3.27
CA ALA A 650 -20.23 -14.46 -2.92
C ALA A 650 -18.84 -13.81 -2.74
N GLY A 651 -17.92 -14.54 -2.11
CA GLY A 651 -16.52 -14.12 -1.94
C GLY A 651 -15.76 -14.07 -3.26
N MET A 652 -14.99 -13.00 -3.47
CA MET A 652 -14.29 -12.68 -4.73
C MET A 652 -12.76 -12.86 -4.63
N ASN A 653 -12.25 -13.42 -3.53
CA ASN A 653 -10.80 -13.60 -3.31
C ASN A 653 -10.29 -14.89 -3.97
N PRO A 654 -9.26 -14.86 -4.84
CA PRO A 654 -8.75 -16.04 -5.53
C PRO A 654 -8.11 -17.08 -4.61
N VAL A 655 -7.80 -16.74 -3.35
CA VAL A 655 -7.29 -17.69 -2.35
C VAL A 655 -8.26 -18.88 -2.13
N ALA A 656 -9.56 -18.67 -2.34
CA ALA A 656 -10.56 -19.74 -2.27
C ALA A 656 -10.40 -20.82 -3.36
N LEU A 657 -9.64 -20.55 -4.43
CA LEU A 657 -9.35 -21.50 -5.52
C LEU A 657 -8.06 -22.30 -5.28
N LEU A 658 -7.27 -21.93 -4.28
CA LEU A 658 -5.95 -22.53 -4.04
C LEU A 658 -6.06 -23.81 -3.22
N GLY A 659 -5.14 -24.74 -3.50
CA GLY A 659 -4.96 -25.96 -2.71
C GLY A 659 -4.29 -25.72 -1.37
N GLY A 660 -4.33 -26.71 -0.48
CA GLY A 660 -3.74 -26.61 0.87
C GLY A 660 -2.23 -26.93 0.95
N GLY A 661 -1.59 -27.27 -0.18
CA GLY A 661 -0.20 -27.73 -0.23
C GLY A 661 0.85 -26.67 0.17
N ALA A 662 2.04 -27.14 0.53
CA ALA A 662 3.19 -26.32 0.90
C ALA A 662 4.42 -26.70 0.06
N ASP A 663 5.34 -25.76 -0.15
CA ASP A 663 6.66 -26.02 -0.73
C ASP A 663 7.44 -26.96 0.20
N ALA A 664 7.97 -28.07 -0.36
CA ALA A 664 8.52 -29.16 0.43
C ALA A 664 9.79 -28.77 1.23
N LEU A 665 10.54 -27.76 0.78
CA LEU A 665 11.82 -27.37 1.39
C LEU A 665 11.66 -26.26 2.44
N SER A 666 10.72 -25.34 2.23
CA SER A 666 10.48 -24.20 3.12
C SER A 666 9.27 -24.37 4.03
N GLY A 667 8.31 -25.22 3.67
CA GLY A 667 6.99 -25.26 4.29
C GLY A 667 6.14 -24.03 3.96
N GLY A 668 6.52 -23.19 3.00
CA GLY A 668 5.79 -21.99 2.59
C GLY A 668 4.54 -22.30 1.74
N ALA A 669 3.61 -21.35 1.68
CA ALA A 669 2.38 -21.48 0.90
C ALA A 669 2.65 -21.52 -0.62
N VAL A 670 1.87 -22.32 -1.35
CA VAL A 670 1.92 -22.43 -2.81
C VAL A 670 0.79 -21.61 -3.42
N PHE A 671 1.11 -20.43 -3.97
CA PHE A 671 0.15 -19.53 -4.61
C PHE A 671 -0.02 -19.81 -6.10
N LEU A 672 1.08 -20.16 -6.78
CA LEU A 672 1.08 -20.63 -8.16
C LEU A 672 1.04 -22.16 -8.18
N GLY A 673 -0.14 -22.72 -7.89
CA GLY A 673 -0.32 -24.17 -7.74
C GLY A 673 -1.50 -24.79 -8.49
N VAL A 674 -2.34 -23.98 -9.14
CA VAL A 674 -3.59 -24.45 -9.73
C VAL A 674 -3.82 -23.92 -11.14
N ARG A 675 -4.46 -24.75 -11.96
CA ARG A 675 -5.11 -24.39 -13.21
C ARG A 675 -6.59 -24.21 -12.97
N VAL A 676 -7.16 -23.22 -13.65
CA VAL A 676 -8.58 -22.92 -13.62
C VAL A 676 -9.20 -23.01 -15.00
N THR A 677 -10.40 -23.57 -15.06
CA THR A 677 -11.25 -23.48 -16.24
C THR A 677 -11.99 -22.15 -16.19
N LEU A 678 -11.97 -21.42 -17.31
CA LEU A 678 -12.63 -20.14 -17.46
C LEU A 678 -13.90 -20.29 -18.30
N THR A 679 -15.06 -19.98 -17.73
CA THR A 679 -16.34 -20.05 -18.44
C THR A 679 -17.11 -18.73 -18.35
N LYS A 680 -17.69 -18.30 -19.48
CA LYS A 680 -18.55 -17.11 -19.53
C LYS A 680 -19.93 -17.46 -18.96
N THR A 681 -20.44 -16.66 -18.03
CA THR A 681 -21.73 -16.94 -17.38
C THR A 681 -22.93 -16.34 -18.11
N GLY A 682 -22.69 -15.41 -19.04
CA GLY A 682 -23.71 -14.62 -19.72
C GLY A 682 -24.14 -13.36 -18.96
N ALA A 683 -23.76 -13.23 -17.68
CA ALA A 683 -23.97 -12.00 -16.93
C ALA A 683 -22.92 -10.94 -17.29
N ARG A 684 -23.26 -9.65 -17.10
CA ARG A 684 -22.35 -8.52 -17.32
C ARG A 684 -22.30 -7.62 -16.09
N ARG A 685 -21.09 -7.26 -15.67
CA ARG A 685 -20.83 -6.32 -14.58
C ARG A 685 -19.73 -5.34 -15.01
N PRO A 686 -20.10 -4.14 -15.50
CA PRO A 686 -19.12 -3.13 -15.89
C PRO A 686 -18.21 -2.75 -14.72
N LEU A 687 -16.91 -2.66 -15.02
CA LEU A 687 -15.90 -2.14 -14.11
C LEU A 687 -15.90 -0.61 -14.14
N ALA A 688 -15.81 0.01 -12.97
CA ALA A 688 -15.61 1.45 -12.86
C ALA A 688 -14.12 1.77 -13.12
N VAL A 689 -13.77 2.07 -14.37
CA VAL A 689 -12.42 2.42 -14.80
C VAL A 689 -12.30 3.94 -14.94
N LEU A 690 -11.39 4.56 -14.19
CA LEU A 690 -11.30 6.03 -14.09
C LEU A 690 -10.58 6.71 -15.26
N GLN A 691 -9.82 5.94 -16.05
CA GLN A 691 -9.10 6.43 -17.22
C GLN A 691 -9.66 5.77 -18.47
N ALA A 692 -10.20 6.57 -19.41
CA ALA A 692 -10.90 6.06 -20.57
C ALA A 692 -9.99 5.36 -21.60
N THR A 693 -8.75 5.85 -21.75
CA THR A 693 -7.75 5.30 -22.68
C THR A 693 -6.36 5.37 -22.06
N HIS A 694 -5.52 4.38 -22.33
CA HIS A 694 -4.11 4.38 -22.00
C HIS A 694 -3.22 4.83 -23.16
N ASN A 695 -3.78 5.07 -24.34
CA ASN A 695 -3.08 5.62 -25.48
C ASN A 695 -3.10 7.16 -25.40
N GLN A 696 -1.95 7.80 -25.63
CA GLN A 696 -1.83 9.25 -25.68
C GLN A 696 -2.42 9.86 -26.97
N ASP A 697 -2.67 9.03 -28.00
CA ASP A 697 -3.05 9.45 -29.36
C ASP A 697 -2.06 10.47 -29.96
N ASP A 698 -0.75 10.19 -29.82
CA ASP A 698 0.36 11.02 -30.31
C ASP A 698 0.39 12.47 -29.77
N ARG A 699 -0.28 12.74 -28.63
CA ARG A 699 -0.33 14.08 -28.00
C ARG A 699 0.87 14.45 -27.13
N GLU A 700 1.84 13.54 -26.99
CA GLU A 700 3.08 13.74 -26.21
C GLU A 700 2.86 14.35 -24.81
N LEU A 701 1.82 13.92 -24.07
CA LEU A 701 1.50 14.43 -22.74
C LEU A 701 2.53 13.98 -21.71
N ALA A 702 2.81 12.68 -21.69
CA ALA A 702 3.85 12.05 -20.90
C ALA A 702 5.04 11.78 -21.83
N ARG A 703 6.02 12.69 -21.80
CA ARG A 703 7.19 12.64 -22.70
C ARG A 703 8.28 11.76 -22.14
N HIS A 704 9.00 11.11 -23.04
CA HIS A 704 10.21 10.36 -22.72
C HIS A 704 11.38 10.75 -23.64
N THR A 705 12.59 10.44 -23.22
CA THR A 705 13.83 10.63 -23.99
C THR A 705 14.79 9.48 -23.70
N ASP A 706 15.60 9.09 -24.68
CA ASP A 706 16.57 8.01 -24.47
C ASP A 706 17.71 8.44 -23.55
N LEU A 707 18.29 7.49 -22.82
CA LEU A 707 19.39 7.73 -21.88
C LEU A 707 20.59 8.40 -22.54
N ARG A 708 20.94 8.00 -23.77
CA ARG A 708 22.00 8.64 -24.54
C ARG A 708 21.67 10.10 -24.82
N ALA A 709 20.46 10.37 -25.31
CA ALA A 709 20.01 11.73 -25.58
C ALA A 709 19.95 12.57 -24.30
N ALA A 710 19.50 12.01 -23.17
CA ALA A 710 19.48 12.67 -21.86
C ALA A 710 20.89 13.04 -21.40
N ARG A 711 21.88 12.15 -21.59
CA ARG A 711 23.30 12.43 -21.30
C ARG A 711 23.84 13.54 -22.19
N GLU A 712 23.55 13.50 -23.49
CA GLU A 712 23.96 14.55 -24.43
C GLU A 712 23.30 15.91 -24.08
N GLN A 713 22.02 15.92 -23.73
CA GLN A 713 21.30 17.11 -23.28
C GLN A 713 21.91 17.68 -22.00
N ALA A 714 22.28 16.83 -21.03
CA ALA A 714 22.93 17.27 -19.80
C ALA A 714 24.29 17.95 -20.06
N LEU A 715 24.99 17.58 -21.14
CA LEU A 715 26.28 18.17 -21.52
C LEU A 715 26.15 19.48 -22.33
N ARG A 716 25.10 19.64 -23.14
CA ARG A 716 24.96 20.76 -24.10
C ARG A 716 24.49 22.09 -23.48
N GLY A 717 24.13 22.11 -22.19
CA GLY A 717 23.63 23.31 -21.52
C GLY A 717 22.21 23.71 -21.95
N LYS A 718 21.72 24.87 -21.46
CA LYS A 718 20.30 25.25 -21.52
C LYS A 718 19.81 25.53 -22.94
N ARG A 719 18.81 24.78 -23.41
CA ARG A 719 18.05 25.14 -24.62
C ARG A 719 17.10 26.28 -24.26
N THR A 720 17.18 27.41 -24.96
CA THR A 720 16.22 28.51 -24.77
C THR A 720 14.91 28.12 -25.45
N PRO A 721 13.80 27.94 -24.71
CA PRO A 721 12.51 27.67 -25.34
C PRO A 721 12.07 28.88 -26.17
N HIS A 722 11.42 28.63 -27.29
CA HIS A 722 10.77 29.70 -28.06
C HIS A 722 9.61 30.25 -27.25
N ALA A 723 9.66 31.53 -26.90
CA ALA A 723 8.54 32.19 -26.23
C ALA A 723 7.33 32.20 -27.15
N LEU A 724 6.23 31.58 -26.73
CA LEU A 724 4.97 31.67 -27.46
C LEU A 724 4.44 33.10 -27.40
N PRO A 725 4.00 33.68 -28.53
CA PRO A 725 3.35 34.99 -28.54
C PRO A 725 2.16 35.01 -27.59
N SER A 726 2.00 36.07 -26.80
CA SER A 726 0.85 36.25 -25.92
C SER A 726 0.33 37.67 -25.99
N MET A 727 -0.99 37.82 -26.05
CA MET A 727 -1.67 39.11 -25.91
C MET A 727 -1.79 39.55 -24.44
N TYR A 728 -1.48 38.67 -23.49
CA TYR A 728 -1.49 39.00 -22.06
C TYR A 728 -0.14 39.61 -21.66
N ALA A 729 -0.21 40.70 -20.88
CA ALA A 729 0.99 41.29 -20.28
C ALA A 729 1.68 40.29 -19.34
N GLU A 730 3.01 40.38 -19.25
CA GLU A 730 3.76 39.62 -18.24
C GLU A 730 3.36 40.06 -16.83
N HIS A 731 3.09 39.08 -15.97
CA HIS A 731 2.70 39.34 -14.60
C HIS A 731 3.93 39.51 -13.70
N LYS A 732 3.85 40.47 -12.77
CA LYS A 732 4.90 40.68 -11.76
C LYS A 732 4.49 40.02 -10.46
N TYR A 733 5.38 39.22 -9.88
CA TYR A 733 5.18 38.55 -8.59
C TYR A 733 6.01 39.26 -7.51
N PRO A 734 5.45 40.20 -6.74
CA PRO A 734 6.22 41.03 -5.81
C PRO A 734 6.82 40.20 -4.67
N GLY A 735 6.02 39.32 -4.06
CA GLY A 735 6.45 38.40 -2.99
C GLY A 735 6.99 37.08 -3.54
N TYR A 736 6.23 36.02 -3.34
CA TYR A 736 6.56 34.64 -3.74
C TYR A 736 5.95 34.29 -5.11
N ARG A 737 6.51 33.27 -5.76
CA ARG A 737 5.89 32.61 -6.92
C ARG A 737 5.83 31.10 -6.66
N TRP A 738 4.68 30.58 -6.28
CA TRP A 738 4.56 29.16 -5.95
C TRP A 738 4.50 28.30 -7.21
N GLY A 739 5.26 27.21 -7.22
CA GLY A 739 5.26 26.25 -8.31
C GLY A 739 5.63 24.84 -7.85
N MET A 740 5.41 23.89 -8.76
CA MET A 740 5.68 22.48 -8.51
C MET A 740 6.47 21.89 -9.68
N SER A 741 7.45 21.06 -9.37
CA SER A 741 8.23 20.32 -10.36
C SER A 741 8.06 18.83 -10.12
N ILE A 742 7.76 18.05 -11.16
CA ILE A 742 7.46 16.62 -11.07
C ILE A 742 8.42 15.84 -11.98
N ASP A 743 9.28 15.03 -11.39
CA ASP A 743 10.15 14.11 -12.12
C ASP A 743 9.37 12.83 -12.49
N VAL A 744 8.95 12.76 -13.76
CA VAL A 744 8.20 11.60 -14.30
C VAL A 744 9.09 10.35 -14.33
N ASP A 745 10.41 10.51 -14.43
CA ASP A 745 11.35 9.38 -14.39
C ASP A 745 11.37 8.70 -13.02
N ALA A 746 11.28 9.49 -11.95
CA ALA A 746 11.20 8.99 -10.58
C ALA A 746 9.78 8.53 -10.18
N CYS A 747 8.75 8.80 -10.99
CA CYS A 747 7.38 8.45 -10.64
C CYS A 747 7.09 6.97 -10.93
N VAL A 748 6.94 6.17 -9.87
CA VAL A 748 6.72 4.73 -9.99
C VAL A 748 5.25 4.30 -10.03
N GLY A 749 4.29 5.23 -10.05
CA GLY A 749 2.88 4.85 -10.14
C GLY A 749 2.20 4.44 -8.79
N CYS A 750 2.82 4.66 -7.63
CA CYS A 750 2.35 4.08 -6.35
C CYS A 750 1.03 4.61 -5.76
N GLN A 751 0.35 5.59 -6.37
CA GLN A 751 -0.92 6.20 -5.92
C GLN A 751 -0.91 6.86 -4.52
N ALA A 752 0.20 6.86 -3.77
CA ALA A 752 0.27 7.46 -2.44
C ALA A 752 -0.11 8.95 -2.44
N CYS A 753 0.31 9.70 -3.48
CA CYS A 753 0.00 11.12 -3.64
C CYS A 753 -1.49 11.42 -3.82
N VAL A 754 -2.26 10.49 -4.41
CA VAL A 754 -3.71 10.64 -4.58
C VAL A 754 -4.41 10.56 -3.23
N VAL A 755 -4.15 9.51 -2.46
CA VAL A 755 -4.78 9.33 -1.14
C VAL A 755 -4.28 10.36 -0.13
N ALA A 756 -3.01 10.77 -0.17
CA ALA A 756 -2.54 11.86 0.68
C ALA A 756 -3.25 13.19 0.38
N CYS A 757 -3.53 13.49 -0.89
CA CYS A 757 -4.31 14.66 -1.28
C CYS A 757 -5.76 14.55 -0.81
N GLN A 758 -6.36 13.36 -0.90
CA GLN A 758 -7.71 13.09 -0.43
C GLN A 758 -7.83 13.30 1.09
N ALA A 759 -6.91 12.72 1.86
CA ALA A 759 -6.84 12.82 3.31
C ALA A 759 -6.59 14.25 3.81
N GLU A 760 -5.66 14.97 3.18
CA GLU A 760 -5.28 16.32 3.61
C GLU A 760 -6.37 17.36 3.33
N ASN A 761 -7.08 17.22 2.21
CA ASN A 761 -7.96 18.26 1.69
C ASN A 761 -9.44 17.90 1.81
N ASN A 762 -9.84 17.03 2.74
CA ASN A 762 -11.24 16.66 3.01
C ASN A 762 -12.03 16.27 1.75
N VAL A 763 -11.38 15.59 0.80
CA VAL A 763 -12.03 15.17 -0.45
C VAL A 763 -12.97 14.00 -0.15
N PRO A 764 -14.28 14.13 -0.44
CA PRO A 764 -15.25 13.12 -0.08
C PRO A 764 -15.16 11.90 -1.01
N VAL A 765 -15.73 10.79 -0.55
CA VAL A 765 -15.88 9.55 -1.32
C VAL A 765 -17.22 9.54 -2.05
N VAL A 766 -17.22 9.22 -3.34
CA VAL A 766 -18.41 9.28 -4.23
C VAL A 766 -19.10 7.94 -4.46
N GLY A 767 -18.37 6.83 -4.32
CA GLY A 767 -18.89 5.48 -4.55
C GLY A 767 -18.84 5.00 -6.01
N LYS A 768 -19.06 3.70 -6.22
CA LYS A 768 -18.84 3.01 -7.50
C LYS A 768 -19.64 3.60 -8.66
N ALA A 769 -20.94 3.84 -8.46
CA ALA A 769 -21.81 4.30 -9.53
C ALA A 769 -21.35 5.65 -10.07
N GLN A 770 -21.04 6.61 -9.20
CA GLN A 770 -20.59 7.94 -9.61
C GLN A 770 -19.17 7.91 -10.20
N ALA A 771 -18.29 7.06 -9.67
CA ALA A 771 -16.97 6.81 -10.26
C ALA A 771 -17.08 6.29 -11.70
N ALA A 772 -17.98 5.32 -11.96
CA ALA A 772 -18.23 4.80 -13.31
C ALA A 772 -18.80 5.85 -14.28
N TYR A 773 -19.53 6.85 -13.78
CA TYR A 773 -20.00 8.00 -14.57
C TYR A 773 -18.92 9.07 -14.81
N GLY A 774 -17.68 8.87 -14.35
CA GLY A 774 -16.60 9.87 -14.47
C GLY A 774 -16.74 11.05 -13.51
N ARG A 775 -17.43 10.85 -12.38
CA ARG A 775 -17.69 11.88 -11.35
C ARG A 775 -16.88 11.69 -10.07
N GLN A 776 -15.75 10.98 -10.16
CA GLN A 776 -14.79 10.87 -9.07
C GLN A 776 -14.25 12.24 -8.65
N LEU A 777 -13.95 12.41 -7.36
CA LEU A 777 -13.48 13.68 -6.79
C LEU A 777 -11.97 13.74 -6.54
N HIS A 778 -11.16 13.02 -7.30
CA HIS A 778 -9.71 13.08 -7.19
C HIS A 778 -9.14 14.40 -7.76
N TRP A 779 -8.48 15.19 -6.90
CA TRP A 779 -7.81 16.47 -7.25
C TRP A 779 -6.47 16.28 -7.95
N LEU A 780 -5.81 15.18 -7.64
CA LEU A 780 -4.62 14.66 -8.31
C LEU A 780 -5.03 13.29 -8.84
N ARG A 781 -4.77 13.03 -10.11
CA ARG A 781 -4.94 11.72 -10.73
C ARG A 781 -3.60 11.24 -11.25
N LEU A 782 -3.36 9.95 -11.15
CA LEU A 782 -2.15 9.33 -11.67
C LEU A 782 -2.51 8.59 -12.95
N GLU A 783 -2.15 9.19 -14.08
CA GLU A 783 -2.45 8.65 -15.41
C GLU A 783 -1.38 7.63 -15.79
N ARG A 784 -1.80 6.49 -16.37
CA ARG A 784 -0.90 5.51 -16.98
C ARG A 784 -1.01 5.62 -18.49
N TRP A 785 0.10 5.97 -19.14
CA TRP A 785 0.21 5.99 -20.59
C TRP A 785 1.03 4.80 -21.07
N ALA A 786 0.53 4.09 -22.08
CA ALA A 786 1.11 2.89 -22.65
C ALA A 786 1.49 3.14 -24.11
N GLU A 787 2.76 2.97 -24.43
CA GLU A 787 3.33 3.19 -25.77
C GLU A 787 4.00 1.91 -26.30
N GLY A 788 4.13 1.81 -27.63
CA GLY A 788 4.71 0.63 -28.28
C GLY A 788 3.71 -0.50 -28.50
N LYS A 789 4.22 -1.74 -28.59
CA LYS A 789 3.39 -2.92 -28.87
C LYS A 789 2.48 -3.24 -27.68
N ALA A 790 1.21 -3.56 -27.92
CA ALA A 790 0.24 -3.81 -26.87
C ALA A 790 0.65 -4.97 -25.93
N GLU A 791 1.35 -5.98 -26.45
CA GLU A 791 1.81 -7.13 -25.68
C GLU A 791 3.05 -6.85 -24.82
N HIS A 792 3.79 -5.78 -25.15
CA HIS A 792 5.01 -5.33 -24.46
C HIS A 792 5.03 -3.79 -24.40
N PRO A 793 4.06 -3.16 -23.71
CA PRO A 793 3.96 -1.72 -23.73
C PRO A 793 4.96 -1.09 -22.76
N ARG A 794 5.52 0.04 -23.18
CA ARG A 794 6.27 0.94 -22.31
C ARG A 794 5.27 1.78 -21.52
N ASN A 795 5.35 1.76 -20.20
CA ASN A 795 4.45 2.52 -19.34
C ASN A 795 5.11 3.82 -18.84
N ILE A 796 4.34 4.90 -18.84
CA ILE A 796 4.73 6.19 -18.27
C ILE A 796 3.63 6.65 -17.31
N PHE A 797 4.01 6.94 -16.06
CA PHE A 797 3.10 7.40 -15.03
C PHE A 797 3.17 8.92 -14.89
N LEU A 798 2.06 9.61 -15.18
CA LEU A 798 1.98 11.07 -15.15
C LEU A 798 1.03 11.54 -14.05
N PRO A 799 1.53 12.14 -12.95
CA PRO A 799 0.68 12.81 -11.97
C PRO A 799 0.06 14.08 -12.56
N MET A 800 -1.24 14.06 -12.81
CA MET A 800 -1.98 15.19 -13.36
C MET A 800 -2.84 15.85 -12.27
N LEU A 801 -2.61 17.15 -12.05
CA LEU A 801 -3.30 17.98 -11.07
C LEU A 801 -3.57 19.38 -11.64
N CYS A 802 -4.16 20.27 -10.85
CA CYS A 802 -4.26 21.68 -11.26
C CYS A 802 -2.87 22.24 -11.58
N GLN A 803 -2.73 22.80 -12.77
CA GLN A 803 -1.46 23.33 -13.27
C GLN A 803 -1.17 24.76 -12.78
N HIS A 804 -2.13 25.39 -12.08
CA HIS A 804 -2.03 26.77 -11.59
C HIS A 804 -1.51 27.74 -12.66
N CYS A 805 -2.13 27.67 -13.85
CA CYS A 805 -1.78 28.43 -15.05
C CYS A 805 -1.71 29.95 -14.77
N GLU A 806 -0.69 30.62 -15.32
CA GLU A 806 -0.59 32.08 -15.38
C GLU A 806 -1.44 32.67 -16.52
N VAL A 807 -1.88 31.88 -17.49
CA VAL A 807 -2.96 32.30 -18.40
C VAL A 807 -4.05 31.27 -18.26
N ALA A 808 -4.73 31.29 -17.11
CA ALA A 808 -5.70 30.28 -16.73
C ALA A 808 -7.04 30.47 -17.50
N PRO A 809 -7.38 29.59 -18.45
CA PRO A 809 -8.64 29.70 -19.19
C PRO A 809 -9.87 29.49 -18.29
N CYS A 810 -9.69 28.84 -17.14
CA CYS A 810 -10.75 28.58 -16.19
C CYS A 810 -11.14 29.77 -15.29
N GLU A 811 -10.36 30.85 -15.26
CA GLU A 811 -10.66 32.08 -14.50
C GLU A 811 -11.72 32.97 -15.19
N PRO A 812 -11.51 33.45 -16.44
CA PRO A 812 -12.41 34.43 -17.05
C PRO A 812 -13.82 33.88 -17.34
N VAL A 813 -13.98 32.56 -17.41
CA VAL A 813 -15.28 31.91 -17.62
C VAL A 813 -16.13 31.78 -16.35
N CYS A 814 -15.61 32.19 -15.19
CA CYS A 814 -16.36 32.17 -13.94
C CYS A 814 -17.16 33.48 -13.77
N PRO A 815 -18.50 33.46 -13.90
CA PRO A 815 -19.30 34.69 -13.88
C PRO A 815 -19.34 35.40 -12.51
N VAL A 816 -18.90 34.70 -11.45
CA VAL A 816 -18.97 35.17 -10.06
C VAL A 816 -17.59 35.32 -9.41
N PHE A 817 -16.51 35.17 -10.18
CA PHE A 817 -15.12 35.27 -9.73
C PHE A 817 -14.77 34.30 -8.58
N ALA A 818 -15.41 33.13 -8.54
CA ALA A 818 -15.06 32.07 -7.59
C ALA A 818 -13.71 31.41 -7.90
N ALA A 819 -13.27 31.49 -9.17
CA ALA A 819 -11.92 31.13 -9.59
C ALA A 819 -11.18 32.42 -10.00
N TYR A 820 -10.05 32.69 -9.37
CA TYR A 820 -9.24 33.88 -9.65
C TYR A 820 -7.77 33.58 -9.33
N ARG A 821 -6.87 34.48 -9.67
CA ARG A 821 -5.44 34.36 -9.36
C ARG A 821 -5.01 35.23 -8.19
N THR A 822 -4.20 34.68 -7.31
CA THR A 822 -3.54 35.45 -6.24
C THR A 822 -2.30 36.18 -6.75
N GLU A 823 -1.83 37.18 -6.01
CA GLU A 823 -0.58 37.89 -6.29
C GLU A 823 0.67 36.97 -6.27
N GLU A 824 0.55 35.78 -5.69
CA GLU A 824 1.62 34.77 -5.58
C GLU A 824 1.55 33.71 -6.69
N GLY A 825 0.66 33.90 -7.68
CA GLY A 825 0.53 33.01 -8.84
C GLY A 825 -0.33 31.77 -8.62
N LEU A 826 -1.00 31.63 -7.47
CA LEU A 826 -1.92 30.52 -7.26
C LEU A 826 -3.25 30.82 -7.95
N ASN A 827 -3.74 29.90 -8.77
CA ASN A 827 -5.16 29.85 -9.11
C ASN A 827 -5.94 29.46 -7.84
N ALA A 828 -6.68 30.39 -7.25
CA ALA A 828 -7.51 30.17 -6.07
C ALA A 828 -8.90 29.65 -6.47
N GLN A 829 -9.48 28.81 -5.62
CA GLN A 829 -10.87 28.38 -5.72
C GLN A 829 -11.58 28.76 -4.42
N VAL A 830 -12.49 29.72 -4.52
CA VAL A 830 -13.32 30.19 -3.40
C VAL A 830 -14.62 29.40 -3.41
N TYR A 831 -14.75 28.44 -2.50
CA TYR A 831 -15.83 27.45 -2.54
C TYR A 831 -17.22 28.07 -2.35
N ASN A 832 -17.39 28.95 -1.36
CA ASN A 832 -18.67 29.60 -1.03
C ASN A 832 -19.15 30.62 -2.08
N ARG A 833 -18.28 31.05 -3.00
CA ARG A 833 -18.65 31.93 -4.12
C ARG A 833 -19.11 31.15 -5.36
N CYS A 834 -18.79 29.86 -5.44
CA CYS A 834 -19.11 29.05 -6.60
C CYS A 834 -20.61 28.77 -6.69
N VAL A 835 -21.25 29.24 -7.77
CA VAL A 835 -22.67 28.99 -8.05
C VAL A 835 -22.93 27.78 -8.96
N GLY A 836 -21.90 26.95 -9.19
CA GLY A 836 -22.06 25.66 -9.87
C GLY A 836 -22.34 25.70 -11.37
N THR A 837 -21.95 26.74 -12.11
CA THR A 837 -22.11 26.79 -13.57
C THR A 837 -21.31 25.74 -14.32
N ARG A 838 -20.25 25.20 -13.70
CA ARG A 838 -19.31 24.18 -14.21
C ARG A 838 -18.46 24.59 -15.41
N TYR A 839 -18.63 25.77 -15.98
CA TYR A 839 -17.90 26.19 -17.18
C TYR A 839 -16.37 26.22 -16.98
N CYS A 840 -15.90 26.57 -15.79
CA CYS A 840 -14.47 26.51 -15.47
C CYS A 840 -13.86 25.10 -15.63
N GLY A 841 -14.65 24.04 -15.43
CA GLY A 841 -14.23 22.66 -15.67
C GLY A 841 -14.15 22.27 -17.14
N ASN A 842 -15.02 22.83 -17.99
CA ASN A 842 -14.98 22.62 -19.44
C ASN A 842 -13.80 23.37 -20.07
N ASN A 843 -13.55 24.61 -19.64
CA ASN A 843 -12.47 25.43 -20.21
C ASN A 843 -11.08 25.08 -19.66
N CYS A 844 -10.99 24.18 -18.68
CA CYS A 844 -9.72 23.70 -18.18
C CYS A 844 -9.21 22.59 -19.10
N PRO A 845 -8.11 22.78 -19.86
CA PRO A 845 -7.64 21.80 -20.84
C PRO A 845 -7.20 20.48 -20.19
N TYR A 846 -6.84 20.53 -18.91
CA TYR A 846 -6.44 19.36 -18.13
C TYR A 846 -7.63 18.64 -17.47
N HIS A 847 -8.85 19.18 -17.49
CA HIS A 847 -10.03 18.62 -16.80
C HIS A 847 -9.76 18.21 -15.33
N VAL A 848 -9.01 19.03 -14.60
CA VAL A 848 -8.60 18.82 -13.19
C VAL A 848 -9.47 19.56 -12.17
N ARG A 849 -10.55 20.19 -12.63
CA ARG A 849 -11.60 20.73 -11.77
C ARG A 849 -12.68 19.67 -11.57
N ARG A 850 -13.04 19.42 -10.32
CA ARG A 850 -13.98 18.38 -9.91
C ARG A 850 -15.23 19.02 -9.33
N PHE A 851 -16.39 18.53 -9.72
CA PHE A 851 -17.67 19.13 -9.33
C PHE A 851 -18.37 18.26 -8.29
N ASN A 852 -18.85 18.86 -7.21
CA ASN A 852 -19.69 18.19 -6.24
C ASN A 852 -21.10 18.03 -6.78
N TRP A 853 -21.40 16.83 -7.30
CA TRP A 853 -22.70 16.50 -7.89
C TRP A 853 -23.79 16.26 -6.85
N PHE A 854 -23.40 15.85 -5.64
CA PHE A 854 -24.29 15.51 -4.54
C PHE A 854 -23.78 16.15 -3.26
N GLN A 855 -24.63 16.13 -2.23
CA GLN A 855 -24.16 16.34 -0.87
C GLN A 855 -23.53 15.04 -0.40
N TYR A 856 -22.20 15.03 -0.23
CA TYR A 856 -21.48 13.87 0.26
C TYR A 856 -21.41 13.91 1.79
N GLU A 857 -21.72 12.78 2.41
CA GLU A 857 -21.70 12.63 3.87
C GLU A 857 -20.43 11.93 4.33
N PHE A 858 -19.96 12.31 5.50
CA PHE A 858 -18.90 11.62 6.24
C PHE A 858 -19.58 10.86 7.38
N PRO A 859 -19.70 9.52 7.29
CA PRO A 859 -20.36 8.74 8.32
C PRO A 859 -19.66 8.79 9.68
N SER A 860 -20.41 8.93 10.76
CA SER A 860 -19.82 8.88 12.10
C SER A 860 -19.10 7.56 12.39
N PRO A 861 -17.85 7.60 12.89
CA PRO A 861 -17.06 8.76 13.34
C PRO A 861 -16.03 9.33 12.32
N LEU A 862 -16.14 9.06 11.01
CA LEU A 862 -15.17 9.49 9.99
C LEU A 862 -15.06 11.03 9.87
N GLU A 863 -16.07 11.80 10.25
CA GLU A 863 -16.01 13.27 10.29
C GLU A 863 -14.92 13.79 11.24
N ILE A 864 -14.51 13.00 12.24
CA ILE A 864 -13.47 13.37 13.20
C ILE A 864 -12.11 13.52 12.50
N GLN A 865 -11.87 12.78 11.41
CA GLN A 865 -10.61 12.82 10.67
C GLN A 865 -10.43 14.08 9.82
N LEU A 866 -11.49 14.89 9.65
CA LEU A 866 -11.46 16.04 8.74
C LEU A 866 -10.44 17.08 9.21
N ASN A 867 -9.63 17.56 8.28
CA ASN A 867 -8.69 18.63 8.50
C ASN A 867 -9.45 19.94 8.79
N PRO A 868 -9.33 20.52 10.00
CA PRO A 868 -10.09 21.72 10.37
C PRO A 868 -9.67 22.96 9.59
N ASP A 869 -8.50 22.95 8.94
CA ASP A 869 -7.98 24.09 8.18
C ASP A 869 -8.48 24.10 6.72
N VAL A 870 -9.30 23.13 6.32
CA VAL A 870 -9.83 22.99 4.96
C VAL A 870 -11.35 22.89 4.99
N THR A 871 -12.02 23.75 4.23
CA THR A 871 -13.48 23.72 4.07
C THR A 871 -13.96 22.35 3.62
N VAL A 872 -15.01 21.81 4.24
CA VAL A 872 -15.78 20.67 3.72
C VAL A 872 -16.80 21.22 2.73
N ARG A 873 -16.77 20.75 1.48
CA ARG A 873 -17.57 21.35 0.41
C ARG A 873 -18.98 20.77 0.39
N GLN A 874 -19.91 21.60 -0.07
CA GLN A 874 -21.31 21.24 -0.27
C GLN A 874 -21.58 20.89 -1.74
N LEU A 875 -22.77 20.36 -1.99
CA LEU A 875 -23.35 20.22 -3.32
C LEU A 875 -23.17 21.50 -4.16
N GLY A 876 -22.89 21.33 -5.45
CA GLY A 876 -22.93 22.43 -6.42
C GLY A 876 -21.64 23.25 -6.53
N VAL A 877 -20.58 22.84 -5.85
CA VAL A 877 -19.31 23.57 -5.82
C VAL A 877 -18.21 22.87 -6.63
N MET A 878 -17.41 23.66 -7.35
CA MET A 878 -16.18 23.20 -8.00
C MET A 878 -15.00 23.15 -7.03
N GLU A 879 -14.21 22.11 -7.16
CA GLU A 879 -12.97 21.86 -6.43
C GLU A 879 -11.80 21.63 -7.38
N LYS A 880 -10.60 21.74 -6.86
CA LYS A 880 -9.35 21.45 -7.57
C LYS A 880 -8.20 21.36 -6.59
N CYS A 881 -7.07 20.81 -7.02
CA CYS A 881 -5.80 21.02 -6.30
C CYS A 881 -5.57 22.51 -6.03
N THR A 882 -5.24 22.85 -4.79
CA THR A 882 -4.96 24.22 -4.32
C THR A 882 -3.49 24.45 -3.99
N MET A 883 -2.60 23.52 -4.36
CA MET A 883 -1.22 23.44 -3.86
C MET A 883 -1.15 23.38 -2.32
N CYS A 884 -2.13 22.71 -1.69
CA CYS A 884 -2.26 22.65 -0.23
C CYS A 884 -2.17 24.05 0.41
N VAL A 885 -3.01 24.98 -0.05
CA VAL A 885 -2.99 26.40 0.38
C VAL A 885 -2.99 26.58 1.91
N GLN A 886 -3.64 25.69 2.65
CA GLN A 886 -3.62 25.66 4.12
C GLN A 886 -2.21 25.48 4.69
N ARG A 887 -1.36 24.68 4.03
CA ARG A 887 0.05 24.50 4.40
C ARG A 887 0.92 25.68 3.96
N ILE A 888 0.59 26.31 2.83
CA ILE A 888 1.26 27.54 2.38
C ILE A 888 1.03 28.65 3.40
N ILE A 889 -0.21 28.84 3.85
CA ILE A 889 -0.57 29.83 4.87
C ILE A 889 0.17 29.54 6.18
N ALA A 890 0.10 28.31 6.68
CA ALA A 890 0.78 27.93 7.93
C ALA A 890 2.31 28.13 7.87
N GLY A 891 2.96 27.77 6.74
CA GLY A 891 4.40 27.98 6.57
C GLY A 891 4.77 29.46 6.47
N LYS A 892 3.93 30.29 5.84
CA LYS A 892 4.11 31.75 5.80
C LYS A 892 3.92 32.38 7.17
N ASP A 893 2.92 31.94 7.93
CA ASP A 893 2.66 32.43 9.29
C ASP A 893 3.87 32.13 10.18
N ARG A 894 4.39 30.89 10.15
CA ARG A 894 5.62 30.53 10.87
C ARG A 894 6.80 31.42 10.48
N ALA A 895 7.04 31.60 9.18
CA ALA A 895 8.15 32.44 8.72
C ALA A 895 8.00 33.90 9.16
N ARG A 896 6.77 34.45 9.14
CA ARG A 896 6.46 35.80 9.64
C ARG A 896 6.73 35.90 11.13
N ASP A 897 6.29 34.93 11.92
CA ASP A 897 6.47 34.93 13.37
C ASP A 897 7.97 34.82 13.74
N GLU A 898 8.75 34.07 12.95
CA GLU A 898 10.21 34.00 13.00
C GLU A 898 10.93 35.20 12.34
N LYS A 899 10.18 36.19 11.84
CA LYS A 899 10.67 37.42 11.19
C LYS A 899 11.64 37.17 10.03
N ARG A 900 11.34 36.17 9.21
CA ARG A 900 12.14 35.79 8.03
C ARG A 900 11.25 35.51 6.82
N SER A 901 11.87 35.42 5.65
CA SER A 901 11.19 34.89 4.46
C SER A 901 10.96 33.39 4.59
N VAL A 902 9.99 32.88 3.82
CA VAL A 902 9.81 31.44 3.64
C VAL A 902 11.05 30.87 2.93
N ARG A 903 11.56 29.76 3.44
CA ARG A 903 12.70 28.98 2.92
C ARG A 903 12.20 27.71 2.27
N ASP A 904 13.02 27.09 1.42
CA ASP A 904 12.72 25.76 0.90
C ASP A 904 12.55 24.74 2.04
N GLY A 905 11.57 23.86 1.91
CA GLY A 905 11.19 22.90 2.95
C GLY A 905 10.32 23.45 4.09
N ASP A 906 10.09 24.77 4.20
CA ASP A 906 9.13 25.29 5.18
C ASP A 906 7.70 24.84 4.89
N ILE A 907 7.38 24.70 3.61
CA ILE A 907 6.09 24.26 3.11
C ILE A 907 6.31 22.98 2.31
N VAL A 908 5.75 21.89 2.80
CA VAL A 908 5.76 20.60 2.10
C VAL A 908 4.31 20.20 1.85
N THR A 909 3.93 20.09 0.57
CA THR A 909 2.57 19.69 0.19
C THR A 909 2.32 18.21 0.53
N ALA A 910 1.06 17.81 0.72
CA ALA A 910 0.75 16.42 1.09
C ALA A 910 1.18 15.40 0.02
N CYS A 911 1.06 15.75 -1.26
CA CYS A 911 1.50 14.88 -2.36
C CYS A 911 3.03 14.78 -2.45
N GLN A 912 3.77 15.85 -2.14
CA GLN A 912 5.22 15.85 -2.05
C GLN A 912 5.70 15.01 -0.85
N GLN A 913 5.17 15.28 0.34
CA GLN A 913 5.62 14.65 1.59
C GLN A 913 5.45 13.13 1.56
N THR A 914 4.31 12.65 1.06
CA THR A 914 4.05 11.22 1.02
C THR A 914 4.86 10.46 -0.02
N CYS A 915 5.37 11.14 -1.07
CA CYS A 915 5.90 10.48 -2.26
C CYS A 915 7.19 9.71 -1.92
N PRO A 916 7.20 8.36 -1.93
CA PRO A 916 8.37 7.59 -1.54
C PRO A 916 9.57 7.91 -2.45
N THR A 917 9.35 8.12 -3.73
CA THR A 917 10.41 8.38 -4.71
C THR A 917 10.84 9.85 -4.77
N GLN A 918 10.20 10.72 -3.99
CA GLN A 918 10.42 12.17 -4.00
C GLN A 918 10.31 12.77 -5.42
N ALA A 919 9.41 12.23 -6.24
CA ALA A 919 9.19 12.70 -7.60
C ALA A 919 8.59 14.11 -7.65
N ILE A 920 7.92 14.57 -6.60
CA ILE A 920 7.25 15.88 -6.57
C ILE A 920 8.06 16.82 -5.67
N ALA A 921 8.40 18.01 -6.18
CA ALA A 921 8.99 19.11 -5.41
C ALA A 921 8.10 20.34 -5.53
N PHE A 922 7.67 20.93 -4.42
CA PHE A 922 6.94 22.19 -4.39
C PHE A 922 7.81 23.25 -3.70
N GLY A 923 7.74 24.49 -4.17
CA GLY A 923 8.52 25.58 -3.60
C GLY A 923 8.30 26.93 -4.29
N ASN A 924 9.08 27.91 -3.85
CA ASN A 924 9.08 29.25 -4.42
C ASN A 924 9.99 29.28 -5.67
N LEU A 925 9.39 29.45 -6.85
CA LEU A 925 10.10 29.55 -8.13
C LEU A 925 10.99 30.78 -8.27
N LYS A 926 10.87 31.78 -7.37
CA LYS A 926 11.81 32.92 -7.28
C LYS A 926 13.05 32.61 -6.46
N ASP A 927 13.05 31.54 -5.67
CA ASP A 927 14.22 31.07 -4.94
C ASP A 927 15.01 30.10 -5.83
N GLU A 928 16.16 30.54 -6.34
CA GLU A 928 17.06 29.76 -7.20
C GLU A 928 17.62 28.51 -6.51
N HIS A 929 17.62 28.49 -5.17
CA HIS A 929 18.12 27.37 -4.39
C HIS A 929 17.05 26.32 -4.08
N SER A 930 15.76 26.63 -4.29
CA SER A 930 14.68 25.69 -4.00
C SER A 930 14.72 24.45 -4.90
N GLY A 931 14.31 23.30 -4.36
CA GLY A 931 14.23 22.05 -5.12
C GLY A 931 13.33 22.16 -6.35
N ALA A 932 12.21 22.89 -6.24
CA ALA A 932 11.29 23.12 -7.36
C ALA A 932 11.95 23.90 -8.51
N THR A 933 12.67 25.00 -8.21
CA THR A 933 13.36 25.81 -9.23
C THR A 933 14.48 25.04 -9.91
N LYS A 934 15.29 24.29 -9.15
CA LYS A 934 16.37 23.46 -9.70
C LYS A 934 15.84 22.46 -10.74
N LEU A 935 14.72 21.79 -10.41
CA LEU A 935 14.08 20.86 -11.35
C LEU A 935 13.41 21.58 -12.53
N ALA A 936 12.81 22.75 -12.31
CA ALA A 936 12.21 23.55 -13.39
C ALA A 936 13.25 24.09 -14.40
N HIS A 937 14.52 24.15 -14.01
CA HIS A 937 15.64 24.52 -14.88
C HIS A 937 16.39 23.34 -15.49
N SER A 938 15.95 22.10 -15.22
CA SER A 938 16.46 20.90 -15.86
C SER A 938 16.30 20.95 -17.38
N GLN A 939 17.23 20.33 -18.12
CA GLN A 939 17.09 20.19 -19.58
C GLN A 939 15.93 19.26 -19.98
N ARG A 940 15.51 18.39 -19.07
CA ARG A 940 14.35 17.51 -19.23
C ARG A 940 13.02 18.24 -18.98
N ALA A 941 13.05 19.50 -18.54
CA ALA A 941 11.85 20.22 -18.14
C ALA A 941 10.94 20.53 -19.34
N TYR A 942 9.64 20.31 -19.16
CA TYR A 942 8.60 20.67 -20.12
C TYR A 942 7.28 21.00 -19.41
N HIS A 943 6.38 21.67 -20.13
CA HIS A 943 5.00 21.92 -19.70
C HIS A 943 4.06 21.06 -20.55
N VAL A 944 3.06 20.46 -19.90
CA VAL A 944 2.04 19.67 -20.59
C VAL A 944 1.09 20.64 -21.29
N LEU A 945 0.83 20.42 -22.59
CA LEU A 945 0.02 21.30 -23.45
C LEU A 945 0.56 22.74 -23.51
N ASP A 946 1.88 22.89 -23.59
CA ASP A 946 2.55 24.21 -23.63
C ASP A 946 2.08 25.04 -24.84
N GLU A 947 1.76 24.38 -25.95
CA GLU A 947 1.25 24.97 -27.20
C GLU A 947 -0.04 25.80 -27.01
N LEU A 948 -0.79 25.57 -25.92
CA LEU A 948 -1.99 26.36 -25.60
C LEU A 948 -1.66 27.73 -24.97
N GLY A 949 -0.39 27.99 -24.63
CA GLY A 949 0.04 29.26 -24.05
C GLY A 949 -0.52 29.53 -22.65
N THR A 950 -0.94 28.50 -21.90
CA THR A 950 -1.54 28.66 -20.56
C THR A 950 -0.53 29.01 -19.47
N ARG A 951 0.77 28.93 -19.77
CA ARG A 951 1.90 29.19 -18.86
C ARG A 951 1.73 28.48 -17.49
N PRO A 952 1.76 27.15 -17.44
CA PRO A 952 1.64 26.37 -16.19
C PRO A 952 2.68 26.75 -15.13
N SER A 953 2.27 26.69 -13.86
CA SER A 953 3.20 26.76 -12.71
C SER A 953 3.72 25.37 -12.29
N VAL A 954 3.30 24.32 -13.01
CA VAL A 954 3.75 22.95 -12.81
C VAL A 954 4.67 22.57 -13.96
N THR A 955 5.89 22.16 -13.63
CA THR A 955 6.90 21.71 -14.59
C THR A 955 7.10 20.22 -14.46
N TYR A 956 7.12 19.50 -15.58
CA TYR A 956 7.37 18.07 -15.64
C TYR A 956 8.78 17.83 -16.17
N LEU A 957 9.45 16.76 -15.74
CA LEU A 957 10.67 16.30 -16.38
C LEU A 957 10.37 15.06 -17.19
N THR A 958 10.89 14.97 -18.42
CA THR A 958 10.71 13.79 -19.29
C THR A 958 11.24 12.52 -18.63
N LYS A 959 10.54 11.39 -18.80
CA LYS A 959 11.05 10.06 -18.40
C LYS A 959 12.31 9.73 -19.19
N VAL A 960 13.28 9.08 -18.57
CA VAL A 960 14.50 8.62 -19.26
C VAL A 960 14.38 7.11 -19.48
N VAL A 961 14.42 6.70 -20.74
CA VAL A 961 14.31 5.28 -21.13
C VAL A 961 15.67 4.74 -21.53
N ARG A 962 15.95 3.46 -21.24
CA ARG A 962 17.10 2.76 -21.82
C ARG A 962 16.59 1.94 -22.98
N GLU A 963 16.98 2.29 -24.20
CA GLU A 963 16.81 1.39 -25.33
C GLU A 963 17.94 0.37 -25.32
N HIS A 964 17.55 -0.90 -25.21
CA HIS A 964 18.44 -2.03 -25.38
C HIS A 964 18.43 -2.35 -26.89
N ALA A 965 19.46 -1.88 -27.60
CA ALA A 965 19.67 -2.15 -29.02
C ALA A 965 20.15 -3.59 -29.26
#